data_AF-A0A9J8C0Z7-F1
#
_entry.id   AF-A0A9J8C0Z7-F1
#
_cell.length_a   1.000
_cell.length_b   1.000
_cell.length_c   1.000
_cell.angle_alpha   90.00
_cell.angle_beta   90.00
_cell.angle_gamma   90.00
#
_symmetry.space_group_name_H-M   'P 1'
#
loop_
_entity.id
_entity.type
_entity.pdbx_description
1 polymer ?
#
loop_
_entity_poly.entity_id
_entity_poly.type
_entity_poly.pdbx_seq_one_letter_code
_entity_poly.pdbx_strand_id
1 'polypeptide(L)'
;MLCSRQSHCIYKILTCKTAHIFISVRVCVFILSAAPAVFYPFGLAAGDTEHVETGGESYYSVGLSTPFKFFGRTYNQIYVNYNGLLTFNVPSTSGPYSPTRGAEDFIAALWNDFDDDYSGVFSYQQYTNGSVLTRATQDINQYFSQVNINAAWVFVVTWRYALQPDPAILFQVVLISGSGQSYFLMNYGDCAVLYGQLEAGYDTINSTSYFVIPDSTNGNYQNLKNTTNVNVPGRWAFNAWAAPAIFYLFGSAAGDTEYSLTSDEGYVPVSFSIPYTFFGNTYNSLYVHFNGLLTFNQPQPASGPNYNPTRGAEDFIAALWSDLDDYYSCFFSYQQYTNGSVLTRATHDINQYFPQMNFTASWVFVVTWKYGPQQNPAILFQVVLISGGNLSFFLMNYGDFAVIYEQTEAGYDTINSIYHFVIPDSNNSNYQNLKNTTNVNVPGRWAFIAGNESVTTTPTTTFPSVNTTTTTAQPWTAPAVFYPFGLAAGDTEHVETGGESYYSVGLLTPFKFFGRTYNQIYVNYNGLLTFNVPSTSGPYSPTRGAEDFIAALWNDFDDYFNGVFSYQQYTNGSVLTRATQDINQYFSQVNINAAWVFVVTWRYALQPNPAILFQVVLISGSGQSYFLMNYGDCAVLYGQLEAGYDTINSISHFVIPDSTNGNYQNLKNTTNVNVPGRWAFNAWAAPAIFYLFGSAAGDTEYSLTSDEGYVPVSFSIPYTFFGHTYNILYVHFNGLLTFNQPQPASGPNYNPTRGAEDFIAALWSDLDDYYSCFFSYQQYTNGSVLTRATQDINQYFPQMNFTASWVFVVTWKYGPQQNPAILLQVVLISGGNLSFFLMNYGDLAVIYEQTEAGYDTINSIYHFVIPDSNNSNYQNLKNTTNVNVPGRWAFIAGNGSVTTTTTTTVSTTTTAQPWTAPAIFYPFGSAARDAERLISGDEAYESVALSTPYTFFGRTYNSLYVHYNGLITFNQPQPASGPYYYVTRGAEDFIAPLWSDLDDMGWMGKYWYQQYTSGSVLTRATQDINWYFPQMNFTASWVFVVTWDFVATSDVNSFIHHSAQAITFQGVLISGGNLSFFLIHYGDCAIIYDQVEAGYDTINSIHHFVIPGSNVGYSLPNLKNTSNVNVPGRWAFMGGSENVVGLQMRLQSFSDLTKKEDIETVLQQIKQELVNRELSSSVEMKLRKIKKTQP
;
A
#
# COMPACT_ATOMS: atom_id res chain seq x y z
N MET A 1 40.43 -39.21 41.33
CA MET A 1 41.24 -40.29 40.71
C MET A 1 41.40 -39.95 39.23
N LEU A 2 42.66 -39.90 38.79
CA LEU A 2 43.19 -39.99 37.41
C LEU A 2 42.60 -39.09 36.32
N CYS A 3 43.28 -37.98 36.06
CA CYS A 3 43.31 -37.32 34.77
C CYS A 3 44.78 -37.29 34.32
N SER A 4 45.11 -37.95 33.20
CA SER A 4 46.43 -37.94 32.57
C SER A 4 46.34 -37.63 31.08
N ARG A 5 47.30 -36.81 30.65
CA ARG A 5 47.65 -36.35 29.30
C ARG A 5 47.82 -37.46 28.24
N GLN A 6 47.56 -37.10 26.98
CA GLN A 6 48.38 -37.23 25.74
C GLN A 6 47.46 -36.89 24.55
N SER A 7 47.65 -35.91 23.65
CA SER A 7 48.78 -35.48 22.79
C SER A 7 49.27 -36.54 21.79
N HIS A 8 49.12 -36.20 20.49
CA HIS A 8 49.79 -36.65 19.23
C HIS A 8 48.75 -36.94 18.13
N CYS A 9 48.63 -36.09 17.10
CA CYS A 9 49.47 -35.93 15.88
C CYS A 9 49.00 -36.85 14.73
N ILE A 10 48.45 -36.29 13.63
CA ILE A 10 49.14 -36.06 12.32
C ILE A 10 49.09 -37.34 11.43
N TYR A 11 48.71 -37.42 10.13
CA TYR A 11 49.12 -36.70 8.89
C TYR A 11 48.20 -37.12 7.68
N LYS A 12 47.85 -36.24 6.72
CA LYS A 12 48.37 -36.04 5.31
C LYS A 12 47.90 -37.08 4.24
N ILE A 13 47.60 -36.75 2.97
CA ILE A 13 48.47 -36.22 1.88
C ILE A 13 47.67 -35.66 0.66
N LEU A 14 48.06 -34.43 0.24
CA LEU A 14 48.30 -33.77 -1.10
C LEU A 14 47.38 -33.97 -2.33
N THR A 15 47.14 -32.97 -3.23
CA THR A 15 48.09 -32.05 -3.92
C THR A 15 47.46 -30.78 -4.59
N CYS A 16 48.26 -29.70 -4.64
CA CYS A 16 48.28 -28.41 -5.39
C CYS A 16 47.57 -28.31 -6.79
N LYS A 17 47.09 -27.16 -7.34
CA LYS A 17 47.56 -25.76 -7.33
C LYS A 17 46.43 -24.70 -7.50
N THR A 18 46.53 -23.62 -6.71
CA THR A 18 46.09 -22.21 -6.91
C THR A 18 44.60 -21.84 -7.02
N ALA A 19 44.01 -21.29 -5.94
CA ALA A 19 43.03 -20.18 -5.94
C ALA A 19 42.80 -19.62 -4.50
N HIS A 20 42.30 -18.38 -4.42
CA HIS A 20 42.39 -17.42 -3.31
C HIS A 20 41.62 -17.73 -2.01
N ILE A 21 42.11 -17.11 -0.93
CA ILE A 21 41.82 -17.33 0.48
C ILE A 21 40.83 -16.29 1.01
N PHE A 22 39.73 -16.71 1.66
CA PHE A 22 38.98 -15.86 2.60
C PHE A 22 39.69 -15.88 3.96
N ILE A 23 40.31 -14.77 4.35
CA ILE A 23 40.98 -14.65 5.63
C ILE A 23 40.09 -13.84 6.59
N SER A 24 39.39 -14.56 7.46
CA SER A 24 38.81 -14.00 8.69
C SER A 24 39.88 -14.06 9.79
N VAL A 25 40.42 -12.88 10.14
CA VAL A 25 41.33 -12.67 11.26
C VAL A 25 40.50 -12.39 12.49
N ARG A 26 40.37 -13.37 13.40
CA ARG A 26 39.92 -13.12 14.77
C ARG A 26 41.15 -13.12 15.68
N VAL A 27 41.59 -11.95 16.11
CA VAL A 27 42.48 -11.83 17.28
C VAL A 27 41.60 -12.05 18.52
N CYS A 28 41.55 -13.29 18.99
CA CYS A 28 40.88 -13.63 20.24
C CYS A 28 41.88 -13.51 21.40
N VAL A 29 41.65 -12.52 22.27
CA VAL A 29 42.10 -12.62 23.67
C VAL A 29 41.18 -13.65 24.34
N PHE A 30 41.73 -14.79 24.74
CA PHE A 30 40.94 -15.88 25.32
C PHE A 30 40.39 -15.49 26.70
N ILE A 31 39.05 -15.45 26.79
CA ILE A 31 38.31 -15.80 27.99
C ILE A 31 37.25 -16.82 27.51
N LEU A 32 37.08 -17.92 28.24
CA LEU A 32 36.17 -19.04 27.90
C LEU A 32 34.84 -18.54 27.31
N SER A 33 34.39 -19.12 26.18
CA SER A 33 33.15 -18.74 25.50
C SER A 33 31.94 -19.03 26.39
N ALA A 34 31.45 -17.99 27.05
CA ALA A 34 30.07 -17.96 27.51
C ALA A 34 29.16 -17.79 26.28
N ALA A 35 28.00 -18.46 26.27
CA ALA A 35 26.95 -18.19 25.29
C ALA A 35 26.68 -16.68 25.18
N PRO A 36 26.22 -16.17 24.02
CA PRO A 36 25.93 -14.74 23.85
C PRO A 36 25.12 -14.22 25.04
N ALA A 37 25.48 -13.06 25.60
CA ALA A 37 24.92 -12.57 26.86
C ALA A 37 23.38 -12.47 26.87
N VAL A 38 22.75 -12.45 25.69
CA VAL A 38 21.30 -12.43 25.48
C VAL A 38 20.61 -13.76 25.83
N PHE A 39 21.30 -14.90 25.92
CA PHE A 39 20.67 -16.18 26.26
C PHE A 39 20.52 -16.38 27.77
N TYR A 40 19.39 -16.94 28.18
CA TYR A 40 19.19 -17.52 29.51
C TYR A 40 20.00 -18.82 29.65
N PRO A 41 20.38 -19.26 30.86
CA PRO A 41 21.14 -20.50 31.05
C PRO A 41 20.46 -21.69 30.35
N PHE A 42 21.22 -22.49 29.61
CA PHE A 42 20.71 -23.65 28.87
C PHE A 42 21.73 -24.79 28.78
N GLY A 43 21.24 -25.99 28.45
CA GLY A 43 22.00 -27.24 28.28
C GLY A 43 22.26 -28.02 29.57
N LEU A 44 22.84 -29.22 29.47
CA LEU A 44 23.09 -30.11 30.63
C LEU A 44 23.82 -29.44 31.80
N ALA A 45 24.74 -28.51 31.52
CA ALA A 45 25.49 -27.79 32.56
C ALA A 45 24.62 -26.80 33.36
N ALA A 46 23.51 -26.33 32.78
CA ALA A 46 22.49 -25.53 33.46
C ALA A 46 21.42 -26.39 34.16
N GLY A 47 21.48 -27.72 33.99
CA GLY A 47 20.52 -28.67 34.53
C GLY A 47 19.28 -28.89 33.65
N ASP A 48 19.34 -28.50 32.38
CA ASP A 48 18.23 -28.70 31.44
C ASP A 48 17.98 -30.18 31.14
N THR A 49 16.73 -30.50 30.81
CA THR A 49 16.38 -31.78 30.18
C THR A 49 16.63 -31.66 28.68
N GLU A 50 17.47 -32.53 28.12
CA GLU A 50 17.84 -32.55 26.70
C GLU A 50 17.13 -33.69 25.95
N HIS A 51 16.62 -33.36 24.76
CA HIS A 51 15.95 -34.28 23.86
C HIS A 51 16.64 -34.27 22.50
N VAL A 52 17.13 -35.44 22.08
CA VAL A 52 17.87 -35.66 20.82
C VAL A 52 16.98 -36.48 19.88
N GLU A 53 16.83 -36.03 18.64
CA GLU A 53 16.16 -36.80 17.58
C GLU A 53 17.06 -36.92 16.34
N THR A 54 16.93 -38.04 15.63
CA THR A 54 17.75 -38.41 14.48
C THR A 54 16.90 -38.67 13.23
N GLY A 55 15.97 -37.76 12.94
CA GLY A 55 15.23 -37.69 11.67
C GLY A 55 13.73 -37.97 11.75
N GLY A 56 12.94 -36.98 12.21
CA GLY A 56 11.47 -37.07 12.20
C GLY A 56 10.75 -35.81 12.71
N GLU A 57 9.50 -35.61 12.24
CA GLU A 57 8.59 -34.49 12.61
C GLU A 57 7.94 -34.67 14.01
N SER A 58 8.72 -35.06 15.03
CA SER A 58 8.16 -35.37 16.34
C SER A 58 8.01 -34.16 17.27
N TYR A 59 7.23 -34.35 18.34
CA TYR A 59 7.03 -33.36 19.39
C TYR A 59 7.18 -34.01 20.77
N TYR A 60 7.52 -33.20 21.76
CA TYR A 60 7.53 -33.60 23.15
C TYR A 60 6.55 -32.74 23.96
N SER A 61 5.63 -33.39 24.67
CA SER A 61 4.72 -32.71 25.58
C SER A 61 5.41 -32.42 26.91
N VAL A 62 5.51 -31.13 27.25
CA VAL A 62 6.04 -30.65 28.53
C VAL A 62 4.89 -30.16 29.39
N GLY A 63 4.67 -30.79 30.53
CA GLY A 63 3.77 -30.28 31.56
C GLY A 63 4.35 -29.04 32.24
N LEU A 64 3.60 -27.94 32.28
CA LEU A 64 4.02 -26.71 32.94
C LEU A 64 3.72 -26.80 34.44
N SER A 65 4.76 -26.60 35.26
CA SER A 65 4.65 -26.56 36.73
C SER A 65 3.90 -25.33 37.24
N THR A 66 3.75 -24.32 36.40
CA THR A 66 2.85 -23.17 36.61
C THR A 66 2.10 -22.92 35.31
N PRO A 67 0.77 -22.71 35.33
CA PRO A 67 0.03 -22.40 34.12
C PRO A 67 0.56 -21.14 33.46
N PHE A 68 0.78 -21.19 32.14
CA PHE A 68 1.19 -20.04 31.34
C PHE A 68 0.00 -19.45 30.60
N LYS A 69 -0.16 -18.13 30.63
CA LYS A 69 -1.21 -17.45 29.87
C LYS A 69 -0.64 -16.94 28.55
N PHE A 70 -1.28 -17.28 27.44
CA PHE A 70 -0.90 -16.84 26.11
C PHE A 70 -2.13 -16.25 25.42
N PHE A 71 -2.11 -14.93 25.19
CA PHE A 71 -3.22 -14.14 24.64
C PHE A 71 -4.57 -14.49 25.29
N GLY A 72 -4.51 -14.51 26.62
CA GLY A 72 -5.63 -14.79 27.51
C GLY A 72 -5.93 -16.28 27.73
N ARG A 73 -5.59 -17.21 26.84
CA ARG A 73 -5.80 -18.63 27.13
C ARG A 73 -4.75 -19.15 28.10
N THR A 74 -5.16 -20.04 29.01
CA THR A 74 -4.26 -20.62 30.01
C THR A 74 -3.91 -22.05 29.67
N TYR A 75 -2.62 -22.33 29.66
CA TYR A 75 -2.04 -23.60 29.27
C TYR A 75 -1.28 -24.22 30.42
N ASN A 76 -1.56 -25.50 30.66
CA ASN A 76 -0.85 -26.32 31.66
C ASN A 76 0.19 -27.23 31.02
N GLN A 77 0.30 -27.16 29.69
CA GLN A 77 1.21 -27.96 28.90
C GLN A 77 1.64 -27.14 27.68
N ILE A 78 2.76 -27.54 27.09
CA ILE A 78 3.24 -27.02 25.82
C ILE A 78 3.83 -28.18 25.04
N TYR A 79 3.64 -28.18 23.73
CA TYR A 79 4.26 -29.15 22.84
C TYR A 79 5.48 -28.50 22.20
N VAL A 80 6.65 -29.05 22.50
CA VAL A 80 7.92 -28.61 21.93
C VAL A 80 8.22 -29.46 20.72
N ASN A 81 8.20 -28.86 19.54
CA ASN A 81 8.54 -29.53 18.30
C ASN A 81 10.06 -29.38 18.02
N TYR A 82 10.65 -30.41 17.42
CA TYR A 82 12.06 -30.41 17.04
C TYR A 82 12.39 -29.43 15.91
N ASN A 83 11.39 -28.81 15.27
CA ASN A 83 11.53 -27.83 14.21
C ASN A 83 11.38 -26.37 14.69
N GLY A 84 11.62 -26.10 15.98
CA GLY A 84 11.63 -24.73 16.52
C GLY A 84 10.24 -24.13 16.78
N LEU A 85 9.20 -24.96 16.86
CA LEU A 85 7.82 -24.57 17.12
C LEU A 85 7.37 -24.97 18.54
N LEU A 86 6.67 -24.05 19.22
CA LEU A 86 5.94 -24.31 20.46
C LEU A 86 4.45 -24.15 20.21
N THR A 87 3.67 -25.21 20.36
CA THR A 87 2.21 -25.13 20.29
C THR A 87 1.58 -25.37 21.65
N PHE A 88 0.45 -24.72 21.93
CA PHE A 88 -0.18 -24.74 23.25
C PHE A 88 -1.43 -25.62 23.32
N ASN A 89 -2.26 -25.60 22.28
CA ASN A 89 -3.57 -26.26 22.28
C ASN A 89 -3.59 -27.64 21.62
N VAL A 90 -2.77 -27.87 20.58
CA VAL A 90 -2.68 -29.16 19.87
C VAL A 90 -1.23 -29.47 19.52
N PRO A 91 -0.81 -30.75 19.53
CA PRO A 91 0.50 -31.13 19.01
C PRO A 91 0.50 -30.99 17.48
N SER A 92 1.50 -30.32 16.92
CA SER A 92 1.66 -30.18 15.47
C SER A 92 2.72 -31.16 14.96
N THR A 93 2.34 -32.02 14.00
CA THR A 93 3.16 -33.09 13.40
C THR A 93 3.28 -33.01 11.88
N SER A 94 2.72 -31.98 11.24
CA SER A 94 2.80 -31.79 9.78
C SER A 94 2.48 -30.34 9.44
N GLY A 95 3.43 -29.65 8.83
CA GLY A 95 3.44 -28.19 8.76
C GLY A 95 2.65 -27.56 7.61
N PRO A 96 1.71 -26.62 7.85
CA PRO A 96 1.27 -25.68 6.83
C PRO A 96 2.17 -24.44 6.78
N TYR A 97 2.54 -24.04 5.56
CA TYR A 97 3.30 -22.83 5.23
C TYR A 97 2.59 -21.56 5.73
N SER A 98 3.25 -20.79 6.61
CA SER A 98 2.88 -19.47 7.17
C SER A 98 2.34 -19.47 8.62
N PRO A 99 2.81 -18.54 9.49
CA PRO A 99 2.24 -18.22 10.79
C PRO A 99 0.86 -17.55 10.74
N THR A 100 0.09 -17.69 9.66
CA THR A 100 -1.21 -17.03 9.47
C THR A 100 -2.30 -18.07 9.23
N ARG A 101 -2.41 -19.03 10.15
CA ARG A 101 -3.50 -20.00 10.15
C ARG A 101 -4.05 -20.08 11.56
N GLY A 102 -5.15 -19.37 11.76
CA GLY A 102 -5.89 -19.30 13.01
C GLY A 102 -6.56 -20.59 13.50
N ALA A 103 -5.87 -21.72 13.53
CA ALA A 103 -6.36 -22.95 14.16
C ALA A 103 -5.59 -23.30 15.46
N GLU A 104 -4.43 -22.67 15.68
CA GLU A 104 -3.51 -23.02 16.77
C GLU A 104 -2.99 -21.78 17.50
N ASP A 105 -2.76 -21.89 18.80
CA ASP A 105 -1.95 -20.93 19.55
C ASP A 105 -0.51 -21.45 19.55
N PHE A 106 0.41 -20.67 18.98
CA PHE A 106 1.81 -21.10 18.88
C PHE A 106 2.82 -19.94 18.91
N ILE A 107 4.05 -20.30 19.26
CA ILE A 107 5.25 -19.47 19.14
C ILE A 107 6.21 -20.21 18.19
N ALA A 108 6.47 -19.62 17.03
CA ALA A 108 7.44 -20.09 16.05
C ALA A 108 8.77 -19.35 16.28
N ALA A 109 9.67 -19.94 17.07
CA ALA A 109 10.97 -19.33 17.33
C ALA A 109 11.81 -19.26 16.05
N LEU A 110 11.82 -20.36 15.30
CA LEU A 110 12.36 -20.46 13.96
C LEU A 110 11.68 -21.66 13.32
N TRP A 111 10.68 -21.44 12.48
CA TRP A 111 9.95 -22.53 11.84
C TRP A 111 10.63 -22.93 10.53
N ASN A 112 11.09 -24.17 10.45
CA ASN A 112 11.64 -24.77 9.24
C ASN A 112 11.45 -26.29 9.27
N ASP A 113 11.32 -26.93 8.11
CA ASP A 113 11.42 -28.38 8.01
C ASP A 113 12.92 -28.76 8.06
N PHE A 114 13.43 -29.07 9.25
CA PHE A 114 14.81 -29.52 9.40
C PHE A 114 14.89 -30.98 8.93
N ASP A 115 15.02 -31.16 7.61
CA ASP A 115 15.22 -32.47 6.97
C ASP A 115 16.44 -33.20 7.60
N ASP A 116 16.46 -34.53 7.48
CA ASP A 116 17.29 -35.52 8.23
C ASP A 116 18.83 -35.27 8.26
N ASP A 117 19.34 -34.25 7.57
CA ASP A 117 20.74 -33.89 7.41
C ASP A 117 21.36 -33.11 8.60
N TYR A 118 20.54 -32.56 9.51
CA TYR A 118 21.02 -31.84 10.70
C TYR A 118 20.64 -32.54 12.01
N SER A 119 21.62 -33.17 12.68
CA SER A 119 21.43 -33.60 14.07
C SER A 119 21.19 -32.38 14.97
N GLY A 120 20.00 -32.31 15.57
CA GLY A 120 19.55 -31.23 16.44
C GLY A 120 19.21 -31.73 17.84
N VAL A 121 19.33 -30.84 18.83
CA VAL A 121 18.85 -31.09 20.19
C VAL A 121 18.09 -29.86 20.66
N PHE A 122 16.96 -30.06 21.34
CA PHE A 122 16.41 -29.01 22.18
C PHE A 122 16.60 -29.36 23.65
N SER A 123 16.84 -28.33 24.46
CA SER A 123 16.93 -28.44 25.91
C SER A 123 15.89 -27.53 26.54
N TYR A 124 15.25 -27.97 27.61
CA TYR A 124 14.34 -27.10 28.37
C TYR A 124 14.53 -27.23 29.87
N GLN A 125 14.15 -26.16 30.57
CA GLN A 125 14.08 -26.14 32.03
C GLN A 125 13.00 -25.19 32.54
N GLN A 126 12.42 -25.54 33.69
CA GLN A 126 11.48 -24.71 34.43
C GLN A 126 12.11 -24.19 35.72
N TYR A 127 12.02 -22.89 35.95
CA TYR A 127 12.56 -22.22 37.13
C TYR A 127 11.41 -21.63 37.94
N THR A 128 11.39 -21.90 39.25
CA THR A 128 10.46 -21.31 40.23
C THR A 128 11.18 -20.57 41.35
N ASN A 129 12.53 -20.54 41.32
CA ASN A 129 13.39 -19.80 42.23
C ASN A 129 14.77 -19.54 41.58
N GLY A 130 15.58 -18.70 42.20
CA GLY A 130 16.98 -18.46 41.80
C GLY A 130 17.20 -17.23 40.91
N SER A 131 18.43 -17.10 40.41
CA SER A 131 18.89 -15.92 39.65
C SER A 131 18.18 -15.75 38.30
N VAL A 132 17.63 -16.81 37.73
CA VAL A 132 16.87 -16.78 36.47
C VAL A 132 15.58 -15.95 36.60
N LEU A 133 14.83 -16.11 37.69
CA LEU A 133 13.63 -15.29 37.96
C LEU A 133 14.00 -13.82 38.18
N THR A 134 15.11 -13.56 38.88
CA THR A 134 15.61 -12.20 39.11
C THR A 134 15.96 -11.52 37.78
N ARG A 135 16.65 -12.24 36.91
CA ARG A 135 16.98 -11.75 35.56
C ARG A 135 15.73 -11.51 34.71
N ALA A 136 14.77 -12.44 34.69
CA ALA A 136 13.50 -12.28 33.98
C ALA A 136 12.69 -11.08 34.48
N THR A 137 12.67 -10.88 35.79
CA THR A 137 12.05 -9.70 36.41
C THR A 137 12.71 -8.40 35.94
N GLN A 138 14.04 -8.35 35.96
CA GLN A 138 14.80 -7.17 35.52
C GLN A 138 14.61 -6.89 34.03
N ASP A 139 14.71 -7.92 33.19
CA ASP A 139 14.54 -7.83 31.75
C ASP A 139 13.14 -7.27 31.40
N ILE A 140 12.08 -7.87 31.93
CA ILE A 140 10.71 -7.42 31.62
C ILE A 140 10.44 -6.02 32.16
N ASN A 141 10.83 -5.71 33.40
CA ASN A 141 10.62 -4.36 33.96
C ASN A 141 11.46 -3.30 33.24
N GLN A 142 12.59 -3.67 32.63
CA GLN A 142 13.38 -2.77 31.79
C GLN A 142 12.69 -2.49 30.45
N TYR A 143 12.21 -3.54 29.76
CA TYR A 143 11.62 -3.39 28.42
C TYR A 143 10.20 -2.83 28.45
N PHE A 144 9.46 -3.13 29.51
CA PHE A 144 8.08 -2.69 29.72
C PHE A 144 7.99 -1.75 30.92
N SER A 145 8.60 -0.57 30.82
CA SER A 145 8.75 0.41 31.92
C SER A 145 7.46 0.84 32.66
N GLN A 146 6.28 0.49 32.15
CA GLN A 146 4.97 0.73 32.75
C GLN A 146 4.47 -0.43 33.62
N VAL A 147 5.22 -1.53 33.73
CA VAL A 147 4.86 -2.72 34.50
C VAL A 147 5.90 -2.99 35.59
N ASN A 148 5.46 -3.61 36.69
CA ASN A 148 6.31 -4.07 37.77
C ASN A 148 6.00 -5.55 38.04
N ILE A 149 6.49 -6.42 37.15
CA ILE A 149 6.36 -7.86 37.33
C ILE A 149 7.36 -8.32 38.40
N ASN A 150 6.96 -9.32 39.18
CA ASN A 150 7.88 -10.18 39.91
C ASN A 150 7.73 -11.59 39.33
N ALA A 151 8.70 -12.02 38.52
CA ALA A 151 8.64 -13.32 37.86
C ALA A 151 8.60 -14.42 38.93
N ALA A 152 7.53 -15.22 38.91
CA ALA A 152 7.33 -16.35 39.80
C ALA A 152 7.66 -17.68 39.11
N TRP A 153 7.65 -17.69 37.78
CA TRP A 153 7.96 -18.86 36.97
C TRP A 153 8.59 -18.44 35.64
N VAL A 154 9.60 -19.19 35.21
CA VAL A 154 10.28 -19.02 33.92
C VAL A 154 10.48 -20.38 33.28
N PHE A 155 10.05 -20.55 32.03
CA PHE A 155 10.38 -21.70 31.20
C PHE A 155 11.36 -21.27 30.12
N VAL A 156 12.49 -21.95 30.04
CA VAL A 156 13.51 -21.71 29.02
C VAL A 156 13.57 -22.94 28.13
N VAL A 157 13.48 -22.74 26.82
CA VAL A 157 13.70 -23.79 25.82
C VAL A 157 14.64 -23.29 24.75
N THR A 158 15.66 -24.09 24.42
CA THR A 158 16.75 -23.71 23.51
C THR A 158 16.96 -24.81 22.49
N TRP A 159 16.99 -24.47 21.20
CA TRP A 159 17.31 -25.38 20.12
C TRP A 159 18.74 -25.16 19.64
N ARG A 160 19.45 -26.26 19.38
CA ARG A 160 20.84 -26.27 18.91
C ARG A 160 21.00 -27.31 17.81
N TYR A 161 21.45 -26.86 16.63
CA TYR A 161 21.73 -27.75 15.49
C TYR A 161 23.19 -27.65 15.06
N ALA A 162 23.68 -28.71 14.42
CA ALA A 162 25.06 -28.85 13.92
C ALA A 162 26.11 -28.60 15.02
N LEU A 163 26.15 -29.49 16.00
CA LEU A 163 27.00 -29.37 17.20
C LEU A 163 28.48 -29.69 16.89
N GLN A 164 29.36 -28.68 16.73
CA GLN A 164 30.84 -28.74 17.01
C GLN A 164 31.53 -27.35 16.91
N PRO A 165 32.51 -27.03 17.79
CA PRO A 165 32.39 -26.90 19.24
C PRO A 165 31.36 -25.84 19.71
N ASP A 166 30.80 -25.05 18.78
CA ASP A 166 29.65 -24.15 18.98
C ASP A 166 28.51 -24.57 18.03
N PRO A 167 27.23 -24.45 18.41
CA PRO A 167 26.11 -24.79 17.52
C PRO A 167 26.05 -23.82 16.34
N ALA A 168 25.87 -24.34 15.11
CA ALA A 168 25.76 -23.51 13.92
C ALA A 168 24.41 -22.77 13.86
N ILE A 169 23.37 -23.32 14.49
CA ILE A 169 22.04 -22.69 14.65
C ILE A 169 21.67 -22.74 16.13
N LEU A 170 21.47 -21.56 16.72
CA LEU A 170 21.14 -21.39 18.13
C LEU A 170 20.02 -20.35 18.32
N PHE A 171 18.90 -20.77 18.88
CA PHE A 171 17.81 -19.88 19.26
C PHE A 171 17.07 -20.40 20.49
N GLN A 172 16.38 -19.51 21.20
CA GLN A 172 15.77 -19.79 22.50
C GLN A 172 14.44 -19.03 22.67
N VAL A 173 13.44 -19.71 23.24
CA VAL A 173 12.22 -19.07 23.75
C VAL A 173 12.23 -19.09 25.27
N VAL A 174 11.83 -17.97 25.88
CA VAL A 174 11.70 -17.83 27.33
C VAL A 174 10.29 -17.38 27.66
N LEU A 175 9.50 -18.23 28.31
CA LEU A 175 8.17 -17.88 28.82
C LEU A 175 8.31 -17.42 30.28
N ILE A 176 7.70 -16.28 30.61
CA ILE A 176 7.84 -15.64 31.93
C ILE A 176 6.44 -15.39 32.47
N SER A 177 6.16 -15.86 33.69
CA SER A 177 4.91 -15.54 34.38
C SER A 177 5.17 -15.07 35.82
N GLY A 178 4.36 -14.12 36.26
CA GLY A 178 4.54 -13.45 37.55
C GLY A 178 3.54 -12.33 37.73
N SER A 179 3.13 -12.05 38.97
CA SER A 179 2.15 -10.99 39.28
C SER A 179 0.87 -11.04 38.42
N GLY A 180 0.41 -12.24 38.04
CA GLY A 180 -0.78 -12.43 37.19
C GLY A 180 -0.59 -12.13 35.69
N GLN A 181 0.61 -11.74 35.26
CA GLN A 181 0.98 -11.38 33.89
C GLN A 181 1.85 -12.47 33.24
N SER A 182 1.88 -12.46 31.92
CA SER A 182 2.68 -13.40 31.12
C SER A 182 3.37 -12.68 29.97
N TYR A 183 4.64 -13.02 29.75
CA TYR A 183 5.50 -12.46 28.70
C TYR A 183 6.26 -13.61 28.04
N PHE A 184 6.74 -13.38 26.82
CA PHE A 184 7.71 -14.28 26.22
C PHE A 184 8.81 -13.53 25.49
N LEU A 185 9.99 -14.13 25.47
CA LEU A 185 11.15 -13.65 24.75
C LEU A 185 11.54 -14.66 23.67
N MET A 186 12.02 -14.16 22.53
CA MET A 186 12.75 -14.95 21.54
C MET A 186 14.18 -14.40 21.46
N ASN A 187 15.18 -15.26 21.67
CA ASN A 187 16.59 -14.92 21.62
C ASN A 187 17.28 -15.68 20.49
N TYR A 188 18.06 -14.98 19.68
CA TYR A 188 18.74 -15.50 18.48
C TYR A 188 20.26 -15.37 18.62
N GLY A 189 20.95 -16.47 18.36
CA GLY A 189 22.40 -16.57 18.26
C GLY A 189 22.83 -16.67 16.80
N ASP A 190 23.96 -17.32 16.53
CA ASP A 190 24.32 -17.62 15.15
C ASP A 190 23.30 -18.61 14.54
N CYS A 191 22.78 -18.27 13.37
CA CYS A 191 21.89 -19.12 12.56
C CYS A 191 22.56 -19.34 11.21
N ALA A 192 23.17 -20.51 11.01
CA ALA A 192 23.79 -20.93 9.75
C ALA A 192 22.74 -21.05 8.63
N VAL A 193 23.20 -21.11 7.38
CA VAL A 193 22.32 -21.22 6.19
C VAL A 193 21.46 -22.49 6.32
N LEU A 194 20.14 -22.31 6.29
CA LEU A 194 19.13 -23.35 6.18
C LEU A 194 18.52 -23.30 4.78
N TYR A 195 18.26 -24.45 4.18
CA TYR A 195 17.57 -24.55 2.90
C TYR A 195 16.08 -24.77 3.18
N GLY A 196 15.20 -23.84 2.80
CA GLY A 196 13.75 -23.93 3.05
C GLY A 196 13.06 -22.58 3.24
N GLN A 197 11.71 -22.57 3.21
CA GLN A 197 10.92 -21.42 3.66
C GLN A 197 10.97 -21.36 5.18
N LEU A 198 11.44 -20.24 5.73
CA LEU A 198 11.69 -20.08 7.15
C LEU A 198 11.02 -18.81 7.66
N GLU A 199 10.29 -18.91 8.77
CA GLU A 199 9.64 -17.76 9.41
C GLU A 199 9.77 -17.80 10.93
N ALA A 200 9.76 -16.64 11.57
CA ALA A 200 9.80 -16.50 13.02
C ALA A 200 8.70 -15.53 13.48
N GLY A 201 8.01 -15.85 14.57
CA GLY A 201 6.83 -15.10 14.98
C GLY A 201 5.91 -15.86 15.94
N TYR A 202 4.68 -15.39 16.07
CA TYR A 202 3.62 -16.06 16.83
C TYR A 202 2.26 -15.82 16.17
N ASP A 203 1.31 -16.72 16.43
CA ASP A 203 -0.09 -16.59 16.04
C ASP A 203 -1.00 -17.16 17.13
N THR A 204 -2.25 -16.74 17.10
CA THR A 204 -3.31 -17.29 17.94
C THR A 204 -4.40 -17.93 17.09
N ILE A 205 -5.24 -18.76 17.71
CA ILE A 205 -6.45 -19.27 17.06
C ILE A 205 -7.27 -18.10 16.50
N ASN A 206 -7.76 -18.28 15.28
CA ASN A 206 -8.40 -17.34 14.36
C ASN A 206 -7.55 -16.14 13.95
N SER A 207 -6.23 -16.18 14.19
CA SER A 207 -5.28 -15.09 13.95
C SER A 207 -5.72 -13.76 14.55
N THR A 208 -6.35 -13.85 15.72
CA THR A 208 -6.83 -12.69 16.50
C THR A 208 -5.67 -11.86 17.04
N SER A 209 -4.47 -12.44 17.17
CA SER A 209 -3.23 -11.74 17.51
C SER A 209 -2.05 -12.50 16.90
N TYR A 210 -1.36 -11.88 15.96
CA TYR A 210 -0.20 -12.49 15.31
C TYR A 210 0.92 -11.46 15.09
N PHE A 211 2.14 -11.96 14.96
CA PHE A 211 3.30 -11.14 14.61
C PHE A 211 4.34 -11.99 13.87
N VAL A 212 4.82 -11.47 12.74
CA VAL A 212 5.94 -12.04 11.98
C VAL A 212 7.15 -11.13 12.17
N ILE A 213 8.28 -11.70 12.59
CA ILE A 213 9.52 -10.95 12.81
C ILE A 213 10.06 -10.46 11.45
N PRO A 214 10.28 -9.14 11.28
CA PRO A 214 10.93 -8.60 10.09
C PRO A 214 12.29 -9.27 9.85
N ASP A 215 12.63 -9.52 8.58
CA ASP A 215 13.82 -10.26 8.10
C ASP A 215 13.78 -11.79 8.23
N SER A 216 12.76 -12.41 8.86
CA SER A 216 12.67 -13.88 8.89
C SER A 216 12.23 -14.47 7.54
N THR A 217 11.31 -13.82 6.82
CA THR A 217 10.55 -14.38 5.66
C THR A 217 11.30 -14.40 4.30
N ASN A 218 12.48 -13.79 4.19
CA ASN A 218 13.18 -13.57 2.91
C ASN A 218 14.59 -14.18 2.86
N GLY A 219 14.87 -15.24 3.64
CA GLY A 219 16.20 -15.86 3.68
C GLY A 219 17.28 -15.06 4.42
N ASN A 220 16.88 -13.97 5.10
CA ASN A 220 17.76 -13.10 5.89
C ASN A 220 17.79 -13.49 7.38
N TYR A 221 17.37 -14.71 7.76
CA TYR A 221 17.29 -15.15 9.16
C TYR A 221 18.64 -15.14 9.90
N GLN A 222 19.77 -15.14 9.18
CA GLN A 222 21.10 -14.91 9.79
C GLN A 222 21.22 -13.53 10.46
N ASN A 223 20.36 -12.59 10.08
CA ASN A 223 20.26 -11.26 10.65
C ASN A 223 19.44 -11.24 11.96
N LEU A 224 18.70 -12.31 12.31
CA LEU A 224 17.84 -12.31 13.51
C LEU A 224 18.62 -11.96 14.78
N LYS A 225 19.88 -12.40 14.91
CA LYS A 225 20.81 -12.01 15.99
C LYS A 225 21.12 -10.52 16.11
N ASN A 226 20.80 -9.72 15.09
CA ASN A 226 20.98 -8.27 15.06
C ASN A 226 19.65 -7.51 15.14
N THR A 227 18.51 -8.19 14.91
CA THR A 227 17.16 -7.58 14.97
C THR A 227 16.63 -7.55 16.41
N THR A 228 15.74 -6.60 16.72
CA THR A 228 15.14 -6.45 18.05
C THR A 228 13.97 -5.47 18.04
N ASN A 229 13.00 -5.65 18.94
CA ASN A 229 11.99 -4.63 19.31
C ASN A 229 12.25 -3.96 20.68
N VAL A 230 13.30 -4.36 21.40
CA VAL A 230 13.64 -3.86 22.74
C VAL A 230 15.04 -3.23 22.81
N ASN A 231 15.63 -2.93 21.65
CA ASN A 231 16.96 -2.35 21.52
C ASN A 231 18.08 -3.23 22.14
N VAL A 232 17.88 -4.55 22.13
CA VAL A 232 18.88 -5.56 22.52
C VAL A 232 19.07 -6.50 21.34
N PRO A 233 20.19 -6.41 20.59
CA PRO A 233 20.41 -7.23 19.40
C PRO A 233 20.17 -8.72 19.65
N GLY A 234 19.36 -9.33 18.77
CA GLY A 234 19.02 -10.74 18.86
C GLY A 234 17.92 -11.07 19.85
N ARG A 235 17.29 -10.07 20.48
CA ARG A 235 16.17 -10.27 21.40
C ARG A 235 14.91 -9.60 20.91
N TRP A 236 13.84 -10.39 20.91
CA TRP A 236 12.48 -9.94 20.77
C TRP A 236 11.71 -10.23 22.05
N ALA A 237 10.97 -9.25 22.56
CA ALA A 237 10.17 -9.38 23.76
C ALA A 237 8.71 -9.05 23.46
N PHE A 238 7.81 -9.92 23.90
CA PHE A 238 6.39 -9.78 23.66
C PHE A 238 5.64 -9.90 24.97
N ASN A 239 4.60 -9.08 25.10
CA ASN A 239 3.64 -9.26 26.16
C ASN A 239 2.68 -10.37 25.74
N ALA A 240 2.70 -11.50 26.47
CA ALA A 240 1.78 -12.63 26.25
C ALA A 240 0.38 -12.34 26.83
N TRP A 241 0.19 -11.14 27.38
CA TRP A 241 -1.03 -10.59 27.95
C TRP A 241 -1.22 -9.11 27.56
N ALA A 242 -1.96 -8.78 26.51
CA ALA A 242 -2.25 -7.36 26.24
C ALA A 242 -3.75 -7.08 26.29
N ALA A 243 -4.22 -6.57 27.43
CA ALA A 243 -5.28 -5.57 27.37
C ALA A 243 -4.73 -4.37 26.57
N PRO A 244 -5.54 -3.69 25.73
CA PRO A 244 -5.05 -2.58 24.91
C PRO A 244 -4.30 -1.53 25.74
N ALA A 245 -3.23 -0.93 25.17
CA ALA A 245 -2.38 0.05 25.87
C ALA A 245 -3.13 1.26 26.47
N ILE A 246 -4.34 1.53 25.97
CA ILE A 246 -5.26 2.55 26.47
C ILE A 246 -5.84 2.22 27.87
N PHE A 247 -5.74 0.98 28.38
CA PHE A 247 -6.23 0.66 29.72
C PHE A 247 -5.28 1.16 30.80
N TYR A 248 -5.84 1.73 31.86
CA TYR A 248 -5.15 1.97 33.13
C TYR A 248 -4.92 0.62 33.83
N LEU A 249 -3.82 0.48 34.58
CA LEU A 249 -3.51 -0.78 35.28
C LEU A 249 -4.70 -1.22 36.14
N PHE A 250 -5.04 -2.51 36.09
CA PHE A 250 -6.20 -3.07 36.78
C PHE A 250 -5.92 -4.51 37.27
N GLY A 251 -6.75 -4.98 38.19
CA GLY A 251 -6.69 -6.29 38.85
C GLY A 251 -5.88 -6.31 40.14
N SER A 252 -5.92 -7.43 40.85
CA SER A 252 -5.27 -7.62 42.16
C SER A 252 -3.77 -7.28 42.18
N ALA A 253 -3.05 -7.49 41.08
CA ALA A 253 -1.65 -7.10 40.94
C ALA A 253 -1.42 -5.58 40.86
N ALA A 254 -2.44 -4.80 40.45
CA ALA A 254 -2.46 -3.34 40.51
C ALA A 254 -2.98 -2.80 41.86
N GLY A 255 -3.35 -3.71 42.79
CA GLY A 255 -3.90 -3.40 44.10
C GLY A 255 -5.42 -3.22 44.13
N ASP A 256 -6.14 -3.58 43.06
CA ASP A 256 -7.58 -3.40 42.96
C ASP A 256 -8.36 -4.27 43.95
N THR A 257 -9.52 -3.77 44.37
CA THR A 257 -10.54 -4.59 45.03
C THR A 257 -11.38 -5.28 43.95
N GLU A 258 -11.52 -6.60 44.04
CA GLU A 258 -12.13 -7.45 43.02
C GLU A 258 -13.47 -8.02 43.51
N TYR A 259 -14.51 -7.98 42.65
CA TYR A 259 -15.84 -8.53 42.94
C TYR A 259 -16.29 -9.45 41.81
N SER A 260 -16.90 -10.59 42.19
CA SER A 260 -17.49 -11.55 41.27
C SER A 260 -18.85 -12.00 41.77
N LEU A 261 -19.83 -12.09 40.88
CA LEU A 261 -21.12 -12.72 41.15
C LEU A 261 -21.39 -13.80 40.09
N THR A 262 -22.26 -14.75 40.43
CA THR A 262 -22.75 -15.78 39.51
C THR A 262 -24.00 -15.34 38.74
N SER A 263 -24.47 -14.12 38.98
CA SER A 263 -25.60 -13.44 38.31
C SER A 263 -25.19 -11.99 38.13
N ASP A 264 -25.64 -11.37 37.04
CA ASP A 264 -25.36 -9.98 36.73
C ASP A 264 -26.28 -8.98 37.47
N GLU A 265 -27.33 -9.48 38.14
CA GLU A 265 -28.28 -8.72 38.95
C GLU A 265 -27.66 -8.31 40.30
N GLY A 266 -26.82 -7.27 40.27
CA GLY A 266 -26.23 -6.73 41.48
C GLY A 266 -25.43 -5.44 41.28
N TYR A 267 -25.13 -4.79 42.40
CA TYR A 267 -24.27 -3.61 42.46
C TYR A 267 -23.43 -3.60 43.73
N VAL A 268 -22.33 -2.84 43.72
CA VAL A 268 -21.50 -2.55 44.89
C VAL A 268 -21.47 -1.04 45.14
N PRO A 269 -21.87 -0.56 46.33
CA PRO A 269 -21.69 0.83 46.71
C PRO A 269 -20.21 1.11 47.00
N VAL A 270 -19.65 2.11 46.34
CA VAL A 270 -18.24 2.52 46.51
C VAL A 270 -18.20 3.97 46.98
N SER A 271 -17.61 4.21 48.15
CA SER A 271 -17.38 5.56 48.67
C SER A 271 -16.10 6.17 48.09
N PHE A 272 -16.15 7.42 47.66
CA PHE A 272 -14.98 8.12 47.16
C PHE A 272 -14.12 8.66 48.32
N SER A 273 -12.80 8.54 48.16
CA SER A 273 -11.82 9.15 49.07
C SER A 273 -11.74 10.67 48.91
N ILE A 274 -12.10 11.18 47.72
CA ILE A 274 -12.24 12.61 47.41
C ILE A 274 -13.56 12.79 46.65
N PRO A 275 -14.41 13.78 47.00
CA PRO A 275 -15.67 14.00 46.28
C PRO A 275 -15.45 14.21 44.77
N TYR A 276 -16.31 13.60 43.95
CA TYR A 276 -16.26 13.71 42.49
C TYR A 276 -17.45 14.53 42.00
N THR A 277 -17.19 15.50 41.11
CA THR A 277 -18.25 16.31 40.52
C THR A 277 -18.64 15.73 39.16
N PHE A 278 -19.92 15.47 38.94
CA PHE A 278 -20.49 15.02 37.67
C PHE A 278 -21.59 15.99 37.25
N PHE A 279 -21.35 16.74 36.18
CA PHE A 279 -22.24 17.77 35.62
C PHE A 279 -22.86 18.70 36.67
N GLY A 280 -22.01 19.17 37.59
CA GLY A 280 -22.35 20.14 38.63
C GLY A 280 -22.90 19.58 39.93
N ASN A 281 -23.20 18.28 39.99
CA ASN A 281 -23.53 17.58 41.22
C ASN A 281 -22.27 16.95 41.82
N THR A 282 -22.02 17.19 43.11
CA THR A 282 -20.89 16.58 43.82
C THR A 282 -21.35 15.33 44.56
N TYR A 283 -20.72 14.21 44.24
CA TYR A 283 -21.00 12.90 44.82
C TYR A 283 -19.87 12.44 45.72
N ASN A 284 -20.22 11.73 46.81
CA ASN A 284 -19.28 11.10 47.74
C ASN A 284 -19.20 9.59 47.54
N SER A 285 -20.00 9.04 46.64
CA SER A 285 -20.07 7.61 46.33
C SER A 285 -20.72 7.39 44.97
N LEU A 286 -20.56 6.18 44.44
CA LEU A 286 -21.35 5.66 43.31
C LEU A 286 -21.73 4.20 43.59
N TYR A 287 -22.57 3.64 42.73
CA TYR A 287 -22.85 2.21 42.67
C TYR A 287 -22.27 1.64 41.37
N VAL A 288 -21.40 0.64 41.50
CA VAL A 288 -20.85 -0.12 40.36
C VAL A 288 -21.74 -1.32 40.11
N HIS A 289 -22.39 -1.37 38.95
CA HIS A 289 -23.24 -2.49 38.55
C HIS A 289 -22.44 -3.54 37.78
N PHE A 290 -22.88 -4.80 37.87
CA PHE A 290 -22.28 -5.89 37.09
C PHE A 290 -22.66 -5.87 35.61
N ASN A 291 -23.50 -4.93 35.15
CA ASN A 291 -23.90 -4.73 33.74
C ASN A 291 -23.29 -3.47 33.12
N GLY A 292 -22.03 -3.19 33.46
CA GLY A 292 -21.27 -2.08 32.86
C GLY A 292 -21.82 -0.68 33.14
N LEU A 293 -22.64 -0.52 34.18
CA LEU A 293 -23.29 0.74 34.56
C LEU A 293 -22.69 1.30 35.87
N LEU A 294 -22.48 2.62 35.92
CA LEU A 294 -22.18 3.38 37.13
C LEU A 294 -23.31 4.36 37.40
N THR A 295 -23.92 4.32 38.57
CA THR A 295 -24.99 5.26 38.98
C THR A 295 -24.53 6.06 40.19
N PHE A 296 -24.83 7.36 40.24
CA PHE A 296 -24.34 8.23 41.30
C PHE A 296 -25.36 8.49 42.41
N ASN A 297 -26.65 8.45 42.10
CA ASN A 297 -27.73 8.92 42.98
C ASN A 297 -28.62 7.80 43.55
N GLN A 298 -28.78 6.65 42.86
CA GLN A 298 -29.60 5.55 43.36
C GLN A 298 -29.11 4.16 42.90
N PRO A 299 -29.40 3.10 43.68
CA PRO A 299 -28.83 1.76 43.46
C PRO A 299 -29.47 0.93 42.33
N GLN A 300 -30.60 1.32 41.74
CA GLN A 300 -31.27 0.54 40.70
C GLN A 300 -31.94 1.46 39.67
N PRO A 301 -31.73 1.25 38.36
CA PRO A 301 -32.49 1.94 37.34
C PRO A 301 -33.97 1.52 37.40
N ALA A 302 -34.89 2.49 37.39
CA ALA A 302 -36.31 2.31 37.72
C ALA A 302 -37.14 1.37 36.80
N SER A 303 -36.55 0.78 35.76
CA SER A 303 -37.16 -0.22 34.90
C SER A 303 -36.08 -1.07 34.24
N GLY A 304 -36.35 -2.37 34.07
CA GLY A 304 -35.51 -3.31 33.32
C GLY A 304 -35.14 -2.83 31.91
N PRO A 305 -34.39 -3.62 31.15
CA PRO A 305 -33.55 -3.05 30.14
C PRO A 305 -34.38 -2.77 28.87
N ASN A 306 -34.73 -1.49 28.74
CA ASN A 306 -35.23 -0.84 27.54
C ASN A 306 -34.12 0.15 27.19
N TYR A 307 -33.23 -0.29 26.31
CA TYR A 307 -31.88 0.22 26.12
C TYR A 307 -31.92 1.50 25.30
N ASN A 308 -32.11 2.60 26.01
CA ASN A 308 -31.89 3.96 25.54
C ASN A 308 -31.47 4.77 26.77
N PRO A 309 -30.26 5.36 26.82
CA PRO A 309 -29.79 6.12 27.96
C PRO A 309 -30.56 7.42 28.20
N THR A 310 -31.47 7.86 27.32
CA THR A 310 -32.27 9.09 27.54
C THR A 310 -33.44 8.87 28.51
N ARG A 311 -33.15 8.52 29.77
CA ARG A 311 -34.18 8.23 30.78
C ARG A 311 -34.45 9.40 31.72
N GLY A 312 -33.53 10.36 31.84
CA GLY A 312 -33.72 11.63 32.54
C GLY A 312 -34.07 11.51 34.02
N ALA A 313 -33.88 10.35 34.63
CA ALA A 313 -34.20 10.11 36.04
C ALA A 313 -32.95 10.01 36.94
N GLU A 314 -31.77 9.80 36.35
CA GLU A 314 -30.56 9.35 37.05
C GLU A 314 -29.30 9.99 36.47
N ASP A 315 -28.30 10.23 37.33
CA ASP A 315 -26.94 10.55 36.90
C ASP A 315 -26.17 9.24 36.76
N PHE A 316 -25.79 8.86 35.54
CA PHE A 316 -25.10 7.60 35.30
C PHE A 316 -24.10 7.65 34.14
N ILE A 317 -23.14 6.72 34.19
CA ILE A 317 -22.20 6.42 33.13
C ILE A 317 -22.44 4.96 32.72
N ALA A 318 -22.87 4.74 31.48
CA ALA A 318 -23.05 3.43 30.86
C ALA A 318 -21.81 3.09 30.03
N ALA A 319 -20.83 2.43 30.65
CA ALA A 319 -19.62 2.02 29.93
C ALA A 319 -19.95 1.00 28.83
N LEU A 320 -20.83 0.06 29.17
CA LEU A 320 -21.47 -0.89 28.26
C LEU A 320 -22.72 -1.43 28.95
N TRP A 321 -23.87 -0.83 28.66
CA TRP A 321 -25.14 -1.22 29.24
C TRP A 321 -25.78 -2.32 28.41
N SER A 322 -25.61 -3.55 28.88
CA SER A 322 -26.24 -4.75 28.32
C SER A 322 -26.74 -5.64 29.46
N ASP A 323 -27.80 -6.40 29.20
CA ASP A 323 -28.10 -7.61 29.98
C ASP A 323 -27.08 -8.66 29.54
N LEU A 324 -26.16 -9.06 30.42
CA LEU A 324 -25.04 -9.94 30.04
C LEU A 324 -25.27 -11.36 30.58
N ASP A 325 -26.49 -11.63 31.05
CA ASP A 325 -26.88 -12.89 31.64
C ASP A 325 -26.79 -14.07 30.65
N ASP A 326 -26.44 -15.22 31.23
CA ASP A 326 -26.50 -16.59 30.69
C ASP A 326 -25.22 -17.24 30.12
N TYR A 327 -24.16 -16.51 29.74
CA TYR A 327 -22.99 -17.19 29.11
C TYR A 327 -21.61 -17.02 29.79
N TYR A 328 -21.38 -15.96 30.57
CA TYR A 328 -20.06 -15.63 31.08
C TYR A 328 -20.10 -15.24 32.57
N SER A 329 -19.10 -15.65 33.35
CA SER A 329 -18.95 -15.19 34.73
C SER A 329 -18.62 -13.70 34.77
N CYS A 330 -19.42 -12.92 35.51
CA CYS A 330 -19.28 -11.48 35.62
C CYS A 330 -18.29 -11.08 36.71
N PHE A 331 -17.39 -10.17 36.37
CA PHE A 331 -16.36 -9.66 37.27
C PHE A 331 -16.10 -8.18 37.01
N PHE A 332 -15.89 -7.41 38.07
CA PHE A 332 -15.22 -6.11 37.95
C PHE A 332 -14.19 -5.90 39.06
N SER A 333 -13.20 -5.06 38.79
CA SER A 333 -12.23 -4.59 39.77
C SER A 333 -12.20 -3.08 39.79
N TYR A 334 -11.96 -2.48 40.97
CA TYR A 334 -11.75 -1.05 41.07
C TYR A 334 -10.62 -0.66 42.02
N GLN A 335 -10.06 0.52 41.80
CA GLN A 335 -9.10 1.15 42.70
C GLN A 335 -9.19 2.68 42.68
N GLN A 336 -8.83 3.32 43.80
CA GLN A 336 -8.67 4.77 43.88
C GLN A 336 -7.22 5.17 44.12
N TYR A 337 -6.81 6.27 43.50
CA TYR A 337 -5.47 6.81 43.61
C TYR A 337 -5.54 8.28 44.04
N THR A 338 -4.73 8.64 45.04
CA THR A 338 -4.52 10.03 45.50
C THR A 338 -3.05 10.46 45.39
N ASN A 339 -2.18 9.55 44.95
CA ASN A 339 -0.76 9.78 44.66
C ASN A 339 -0.24 8.72 43.66
N GLY A 340 0.98 8.92 43.15
CA GLY A 340 1.67 7.94 42.29
C GLY A 340 1.53 8.20 40.78
N SER A 341 2.10 7.27 39.99
CA SER A 341 2.20 7.40 38.53
C SER A 341 0.87 7.43 37.80
N VAL A 342 -0.20 6.90 38.41
CA VAL A 342 -1.56 6.93 37.84
C VAL A 342 -2.09 8.37 37.73
N LEU A 343 -1.85 9.23 38.72
CA LEU A 343 -2.21 10.65 38.65
C LEU A 343 -1.40 11.37 37.59
N THR A 344 -0.11 11.05 37.45
CA THR A 344 0.74 11.61 36.39
C THR A 344 0.22 11.23 35.01
N ARG A 345 -0.17 9.96 34.81
CA ARG A 345 -0.77 9.49 33.56
C ARG A 345 -2.09 10.20 33.27
N ALA A 346 -3.00 10.26 34.24
CA ALA A 346 -4.29 10.97 34.09
C ALA A 346 -4.10 12.46 33.79
N THR A 347 -3.12 13.10 34.43
CA THR A 347 -2.75 14.49 34.14
C THR A 347 -2.23 14.66 32.72
N HIS A 348 -1.38 13.75 32.25
CA HIS A 348 -0.87 13.76 30.89
C HIS A 348 -1.98 13.54 29.87
N ASP A 349 -2.79 12.50 30.04
CA ASP A 349 -3.89 12.15 29.13
C ASP A 349 -4.89 13.31 29.01
N ILE A 350 -5.32 13.91 30.13
CA ILE A 350 -6.26 15.03 30.09
C ILE A 350 -5.64 16.28 29.46
N ASN A 351 -4.37 16.61 29.75
CA ASN A 351 -3.72 17.76 29.11
C ASN A 351 -3.42 17.53 27.63
N GLN A 352 -3.28 16.28 27.19
CA GLN A 352 -3.16 15.95 25.78
C GLN A 352 -4.47 16.24 25.03
N TYR A 353 -5.61 15.84 25.60
CA TYR A 353 -6.93 15.97 24.94
C TYR A 353 -7.57 17.35 25.16
N PHE A 354 -7.28 17.99 26.28
CA PHE A 354 -7.83 19.30 26.68
C PHE A 354 -6.71 20.27 27.08
N PRO A 355 -5.79 20.64 26.16
CA PRO A 355 -4.57 21.39 26.48
C PRO A 355 -4.81 22.80 27.03
N GLN A 356 -6.00 23.37 26.81
CA GLN A 356 -6.36 24.71 27.26
C GLN A 356 -6.71 24.78 28.76
N MET A 357 -6.87 23.64 29.44
CA MET A 357 -7.37 23.59 30.82
C MET A 357 -6.29 23.64 31.90
N ASN A 358 -5.00 23.44 31.56
CA ASN A 358 -3.88 23.36 32.51
C ASN A 358 -4.20 22.48 33.73
N PHE A 359 -4.61 21.25 33.47
CA PHE A 359 -5.14 20.33 34.46
C PHE A 359 -4.04 19.62 35.26
N THR A 360 -4.33 19.25 36.51
CA THR A 360 -3.51 18.33 37.31
C THR A 360 -4.44 17.45 38.13
N ALA A 361 -4.31 16.13 37.96
CA ALA A 361 -5.13 15.17 38.69
C ALA A 361 -4.70 15.11 40.16
N SER A 362 -5.65 15.27 41.08
CA SER A 362 -5.51 15.02 42.51
C SER A 362 -6.16 13.71 42.95
N TRP A 363 -7.02 13.14 42.11
CA TRP A 363 -7.75 11.91 42.37
C TRP A 363 -8.07 11.16 41.08
N VAL A 364 -7.91 9.84 41.08
CA VAL A 364 -8.29 8.96 39.97
C VAL A 364 -9.00 7.73 40.52
N PHE A 365 -10.15 7.38 39.96
CA PHE A 365 -10.87 6.14 40.21
C PHE A 365 -10.88 5.31 38.93
N VAL A 366 -10.38 4.08 38.99
CA VAL A 366 -10.36 3.14 37.86
C VAL A 366 -11.30 2.01 38.17
N VAL A 367 -12.20 1.66 37.26
CA VAL A 367 -13.05 0.48 37.33
C VAL A 367 -13.03 -0.26 36.01
N THR A 368 -12.80 -1.57 36.05
CA THR A 368 -12.64 -2.43 34.87
C THR A 368 -13.57 -3.63 34.98
N TRP A 369 -14.39 -3.86 33.95
CA TRP A 369 -15.26 -5.03 33.84
C TRP A 369 -14.64 -6.09 32.95
N LYS A 370 -14.86 -7.35 33.33
CA LYS A 370 -14.34 -8.56 32.69
C LYS A 370 -15.46 -9.58 32.68
N TYR A 371 -15.85 -10.03 31.49
CA TYR A 371 -16.80 -11.14 31.35
C TYR A 371 -16.11 -12.30 30.67
N GLY A 372 -16.23 -13.48 31.27
CA GLY A 372 -15.59 -14.71 30.81
C GLY A 372 -14.53 -15.19 31.80
N PRO A 373 -13.70 -16.19 31.43
CA PRO A 373 -12.65 -16.68 32.31
C PRO A 373 -11.83 -15.51 32.89
N GLN A 374 -11.57 -15.46 34.19
CA GLN A 374 -10.78 -14.35 34.80
C GLN A 374 -9.38 -14.20 34.19
N GLN A 375 -8.93 -15.23 33.47
CA GLN A 375 -7.69 -15.28 32.74
C GLN A 375 -7.86 -14.94 31.25
N ASN A 376 -9.05 -14.83 30.66
CA ASN A 376 -9.29 -14.17 29.38
C ASN A 376 -10.70 -13.59 29.37
N PRO A 377 -10.88 -12.30 29.68
CA PRO A 377 -12.19 -11.72 29.50
C PRO A 377 -12.54 -11.75 28.01
N ALA A 378 -13.61 -12.45 27.68
CA ALA A 378 -14.25 -12.41 26.38
C ALA A 378 -14.78 -10.99 26.08
N ILE A 379 -15.12 -10.23 27.13
CA ILE A 379 -15.52 -8.82 27.04
C ILE A 379 -14.71 -8.03 28.07
N LEU A 380 -14.01 -6.99 27.61
CA LEU A 380 -13.15 -6.13 28.44
C LEU A 380 -13.38 -4.64 28.16
N PHE A 381 -13.77 -3.88 29.19
CA PHE A 381 -13.92 -2.42 29.12
C PHE A 381 -13.66 -1.76 30.49
N GLN A 382 -13.36 -0.45 30.49
CA GLN A 382 -12.93 0.28 31.68
C GLN A 382 -13.46 1.71 31.69
N VAL A 383 -13.84 2.20 32.87
CA VAL A 383 -14.11 3.63 33.13
C VAL A 383 -13.06 4.19 34.08
N VAL A 384 -12.60 5.41 33.80
CA VAL A 384 -11.66 6.14 34.65
C VAL A 384 -12.24 7.50 35.00
N LEU A 385 -12.57 7.73 36.27
CA LEU A 385 -12.99 9.06 36.77
C LEU A 385 -11.76 9.82 37.26
N ILE A 386 -11.63 11.07 36.87
CA ILE A 386 -10.44 11.89 37.12
C ILE A 386 -10.88 13.23 37.70
N SER A 387 -10.32 13.63 38.83
CA SER A 387 -10.60 14.93 39.47
C SER A 387 -9.32 15.66 39.83
N GLY A 388 -9.30 16.96 39.54
CA GLY A 388 -8.28 17.93 39.98
C GLY A 388 -8.84 18.92 41.01
N GLY A 389 -9.90 18.53 41.73
CA GLY A 389 -10.65 19.40 42.63
C GLY A 389 -11.75 20.16 41.89
N ASN A 390 -11.38 21.24 41.19
CA ASN A 390 -12.36 22.12 40.52
C ASN A 390 -12.79 21.63 39.13
N LEU A 391 -12.00 20.74 38.51
CA LEU A 391 -12.29 20.14 37.22
C LEU A 391 -12.37 18.63 37.36
N SER A 392 -13.35 18.03 36.71
CA SER A 392 -13.55 16.59 36.64
C SER A 392 -13.73 16.13 35.20
N PHE A 393 -13.24 14.93 34.93
CA PHE A 393 -13.28 14.27 33.63
C PHE A 393 -13.55 12.78 33.84
N PHE A 394 -14.05 12.11 32.81
CA PHE A 394 -14.04 10.65 32.77
C PHE A 394 -13.61 10.13 31.41
N LEU A 395 -12.99 8.95 31.44
CA LEU A 395 -12.59 8.20 30.26
C LEU A 395 -13.37 6.88 30.19
N MET A 396 -13.65 6.43 28.98
CA MET A 396 -14.09 5.06 28.69
C MET A 396 -13.06 4.42 27.75
N ASN A 397 -12.57 3.23 28.11
CA ASN A 397 -11.62 2.46 27.32
C ASN A 397 -12.21 1.10 26.95
N TYR A 398 -12.07 0.71 25.68
CA TYR A 398 -12.69 -0.47 25.10
C TYR A 398 -11.65 -1.46 24.57
N GLY A 399 -11.80 -2.72 24.96
CA GLY A 399 -10.99 -3.84 24.51
C GLY A 399 -11.76 -4.76 23.56
N ASP A 400 -11.33 -6.00 23.46
CA ASP A 400 -12.03 -6.98 22.64
C ASP A 400 -13.38 -7.38 23.25
N PHE A 401 -14.33 -7.64 22.35
CA PHE A 401 -15.70 -8.03 22.66
C PHE A 401 -16.05 -9.33 21.93
N ALA A 402 -16.40 -10.36 22.69
CA ALA A 402 -17.12 -11.52 22.18
C ALA A 402 -18.55 -11.14 21.82
N VAL A 403 -19.25 -12.05 21.15
CA VAL A 403 -20.64 -11.82 20.74
C VAL A 403 -21.53 -11.72 21.99
N ILE A 404 -22.14 -10.54 22.16
CA ILE A 404 -23.24 -10.23 23.06
C ILE A 404 -24.54 -10.44 22.27
N TYR A 405 -25.44 -11.25 22.81
CA TYR A 405 -26.73 -11.58 22.18
C TYR A 405 -27.86 -10.62 22.58
N GLU A 406 -27.65 -9.86 23.65
CA GLU A 406 -28.61 -8.92 24.21
C GLU A 406 -28.41 -7.49 23.71
N GLN A 407 -29.38 -6.62 24.01
CA GLN A 407 -29.30 -5.20 23.71
C GLN A 407 -28.14 -4.52 24.45
N THR A 408 -27.30 -3.78 23.74
CA THR A 408 -26.07 -3.17 24.22
C THR A 408 -26.04 -1.72 23.78
N GLU A 409 -25.71 -0.79 24.67
CA GLU A 409 -25.41 0.60 24.34
C GLU A 409 -24.34 1.18 25.28
N ALA A 410 -23.62 2.21 24.85
CA ALA A 410 -22.61 2.89 25.67
C ALA A 410 -22.78 4.41 25.63
N GLY A 411 -22.55 5.10 26.75
CA GLY A 411 -22.83 6.52 26.88
C GLY A 411 -22.92 7.03 28.32
N TYR A 412 -23.57 8.18 28.50
CA TYR A 412 -23.92 8.73 29.81
C TYR A 412 -25.21 9.55 29.73
N ASP A 413 -25.88 9.73 30.85
CA ASP A 413 -27.04 10.62 31.01
C ASP A 413 -27.00 11.29 32.39
N THR A 414 -27.70 12.42 32.49
CA THR A 414 -27.89 13.15 33.73
C THR A 414 -29.36 13.23 34.09
N ILE A 415 -29.65 13.58 35.35
CA ILE A 415 -31.02 13.86 35.79
C ILE A 415 -31.63 14.95 34.89
N ASN A 416 -32.81 14.67 34.35
CA ASN A 416 -33.55 15.42 33.33
C ASN A 416 -32.95 15.42 31.91
N SER A 417 -31.93 14.60 31.64
CA SER A 417 -31.25 14.44 30.35
C SER A 417 -30.71 15.73 29.73
N ILE A 418 -30.36 16.70 30.58
CA ILE A 418 -29.77 17.99 30.16
C ILE A 418 -28.42 17.74 29.47
N TYR A 419 -27.61 16.86 30.05
CA TYR A 419 -26.36 16.37 29.46
C TYR A 419 -26.47 14.87 29.26
N HIS A 420 -26.48 14.43 28.01
CA HIS A 420 -26.49 13.03 27.63
C HIS A 420 -25.65 12.82 26.37
N PHE A 421 -25.10 11.62 26.22
CA PHE A 421 -24.35 11.23 25.03
C PHE A 421 -24.42 9.73 24.82
N VAL A 422 -24.65 9.29 23.58
CA VAL A 422 -24.56 7.89 23.17
C VAL A 422 -23.36 7.74 22.26
N ILE A 423 -22.48 6.79 22.56
CA ILE A 423 -21.33 6.47 21.75
C ILE A 423 -21.82 5.84 20.42
N PRO A 424 -21.44 6.41 19.26
CA PRO A 424 -21.73 5.81 17.96
C PRO A 424 -21.18 4.38 17.88
N ASP A 425 -21.85 3.50 17.13
CA ASP A 425 -21.50 2.08 17.00
C ASP A 425 -21.62 1.25 18.29
N SER A 426 -22.21 1.76 19.38
CA SER A 426 -22.36 0.99 20.63
C SER A 426 -23.51 -0.02 20.66
N ASN A 427 -24.32 -0.12 19.58
CA ASN A 427 -25.50 -0.97 19.48
C ASN A 427 -25.19 -2.44 19.09
N ASN A 428 -26.20 -3.32 19.16
CA ASN A 428 -26.10 -4.79 18.98
C ASN A 428 -25.43 -5.31 17.71
N SER A 429 -25.29 -4.47 16.69
CA SER A 429 -24.67 -4.86 15.42
C SER A 429 -23.20 -4.43 15.35
N ASN A 430 -22.79 -3.43 16.14
CA ASN A 430 -21.53 -2.73 15.95
C ASN A 430 -20.69 -2.57 17.23
N TYR A 431 -21.15 -2.98 18.43
CA TYR A 431 -20.42 -2.74 19.69
C TYR A 431 -18.98 -3.30 19.69
N GLN A 432 -18.68 -4.32 18.88
CA GLN A 432 -17.32 -4.83 18.68
C GLN A 432 -16.37 -3.80 18.06
N ASN A 433 -16.92 -2.81 17.35
CA ASN A 433 -16.19 -1.67 16.78
C ASN A 433 -15.84 -0.60 17.82
N LEU A 434 -16.38 -0.67 19.05
CA LEU A 434 -16.06 0.31 20.10
C LEU A 434 -14.55 0.44 20.34
N LYS A 435 -13.78 -0.65 20.18
CA LYS A 435 -12.30 -0.66 20.23
C LYS A 435 -11.61 0.18 19.16
N ASN A 436 -12.31 0.58 18.11
CA ASN A 436 -11.81 1.41 17.01
C ASN A 436 -12.40 2.84 17.03
N THR A 437 -13.49 3.07 17.76
CA THR A 437 -14.13 4.39 17.88
C THR A 437 -13.41 5.31 18.88
N THR A 438 -13.53 6.64 18.71
CA THR A 438 -12.92 7.63 19.60
C THR A 438 -13.45 9.04 19.36
N ASN A 439 -13.44 9.91 20.38
CA ASN A 439 -13.58 11.37 20.24
C ASN A 439 -12.28 12.16 20.48
N VAL A 440 -11.18 11.47 20.76
CA VAL A 440 -9.86 12.07 21.07
C VAL A 440 -8.75 11.57 20.15
N ASN A 441 -9.12 10.95 19.02
CA ASN A 441 -8.20 10.38 18.04
C ASN A 441 -7.27 9.29 18.62
N VAL A 442 -7.76 8.53 19.60
CA VAL A 442 -7.09 7.35 20.16
C VAL A 442 -8.07 6.17 20.09
N PRO A 443 -7.86 5.20 19.18
CA PRO A 443 -8.80 4.09 18.98
C PRO A 443 -9.16 3.39 20.30
N GLY A 444 -10.46 3.19 20.52
CA GLY A 444 -10.99 2.52 21.70
C GLY A 444 -11.12 3.41 22.93
N ARG A 445 -10.77 4.70 22.84
CA ARG A 445 -10.79 5.64 23.97
C ARG A 445 -11.72 6.82 23.71
N TRP A 446 -12.57 7.08 24.70
CA TRP A 446 -13.45 8.24 24.77
C TRP A 446 -13.15 9.07 26.02
N ALA A 447 -13.14 10.40 25.90
CA ALA A 447 -12.88 11.32 27.01
C ALA A 447 -13.93 12.43 27.09
N PHE A 448 -14.42 12.71 28.30
CA PHE A 448 -15.48 13.68 28.52
C PHE A 448 -15.15 14.61 29.70
N ILE A 449 -15.62 15.85 29.61
CA ILE A 449 -15.57 16.82 30.72
C ILE A 449 -16.81 16.59 31.59
N ALA A 450 -16.63 16.46 32.91
CA ALA A 450 -17.70 16.26 33.88
C ALA A 450 -17.82 17.40 34.91
N GLY A 451 -17.01 18.45 34.78
CA GLY A 451 -16.98 19.60 35.69
C GLY A 451 -18.10 20.61 35.47
N ASN A 452 -18.26 21.53 36.43
CA ASN A 452 -19.22 22.63 36.36
C ASN A 452 -18.84 23.63 35.25
N GLU A 453 -19.70 23.81 34.24
CA GLU A 453 -19.59 24.94 33.31
C GLU A 453 -19.95 26.26 34.04
N SER A 454 -18.98 26.81 34.77
CA SER A 454 -19.05 28.18 35.30
C SER A 454 -17.66 28.81 35.43
N VAL A 455 -17.03 29.12 34.29
CA VAL A 455 -16.04 30.21 34.19
C VAL A 455 -16.32 31.04 32.95
N THR A 456 -16.81 32.26 33.17
CA THR A 456 -16.97 33.32 32.16
C THR A 456 -15.79 34.29 32.25
N THR A 457 -14.99 34.42 31.19
CA THR A 457 -14.58 35.69 30.56
C THR A 457 -14.18 35.42 29.11
N THR A 458 -14.87 36.09 28.18
CA THR A 458 -14.97 35.81 26.74
C THR A 458 -13.73 36.25 25.93
N PRO A 459 -13.52 35.65 24.74
CA PRO A 459 -14.04 36.29 23.52
C PRO A 459 -15.05 35.41 22.77
N THR A 460 -16.27 35.94 22.78
CA THR A 460 -17.47 35.80 21.94
C THR A 460 -17.74 34.51 21.16
N THR A 461 -18.50 33.59 21.77
CA THR A 461 -19.56 32.84 21.09
C THR A 461 -20.86 33.02 21.87
N THR A 462 -21.81 33.74 21.27
CA THR A 462 -23.07 34.11 21.92
C THR A 462 -24.06 32.96 21.87
N PHE A 463 -24.25 32.29 23.01
CA PHE A 463 -25.52 31.66 23.37
C PHE A 463 -26.37 32.68 24.14
N PRO A 464 -27.68 32.80 23.84
CA PRO A 464 -28.66 33.25 24.81
C PRO A 464 -29.50 32.07 25.31
N SER A 465 -29.51 31.89 26.63
CA SER A 465 -30.44 31.06 27.39
C SER A 465 -31.82 31.71 27.50
N VAL A 466 -32.91 30.95 27.52
CA VAL A 466 -34.18 31.38 28.15
C VAL A 466 -34.80 30.23 28.96
N ASN A 467 -35.22 30.61 30.17
CA ASN A 467 -35.97 29.84 31.14
C ASN A 467 -37.29 29.26 30.61
N THR A 468 -37.70 28.19 31.29
CA THR A 468 -38.97 27.48 31.25
C THR A 468 -40.22 28.35 31.08
N THR A 469 -40.85 28.21 29.93
CA THR A 469 -42.30 28.27 29.76
C THR A 469 -42.72 27.09 28.90
N THR A 470 -43.71 26.32 29.35
CA THR A 470 -44.31 25.17 28.65
C THR A 470 -44.75 25.56 27.23
N THR A 471 -44.03 25.11 26.20
CA THR A 471 -44.48 25.21 24.80
C THR A 471 -43.82 24.14 23.94
N THR A 472 -44.64 23.22 23.41
CA THR A 472 -44.54 22.42 22.18
C THR A 472 -43.14 22.12 21.61
N ALA A 473 -42.84 20.82 21.41
CA ALA A 473 -41.65 20.28 20.75
C ALA A 473 -41.11 21.17 19.62
N GLN A 474 -39.81 21.46 19.67
CA GLN A 474 -39.09 22.13 18.58
C GLN A 474 -39.24 21.32 17.28
N PRO A 475 -39.57 21.96 16.15
CA PRO A 475 -39.59 21.30 14.86
C PRO A 475 -38.19 20.82 14.50
N TRP A 476 -38.04 19.55 14.12
CA TRP A 476 -36.79 19.03 13.56
C TRP A 476 -36.34 19.88 12.36
N THR A 477 -35.08 20.30 12.39
CA THR A 477 -34.43 21.01 11.27
C THR A 477 -33.44 20.09 10.60
N ALA A 478 -33.57 19.92 9.28
CA ALA A 478 -32.62 19.15 8.47
C ALA A 478 -31.20 19.72 8.56
N PRO A 479 -30.15 18.89 8.36
CA PRO A 479 -28.77 19.37 8.36
C PRO A 479 -28.57 20.52 7.36
N ALA A 480 -27.76 21.51 7.74
CA ALA A 480 -27.56 22.73 6.94
C ALA A 480 -27.07 22.47 5.51
N VAL A 481 -26.43 21.32 5.28
CA VAL A 481 -25.99 20.87 3.95
C VAL A 481 -27.14 20.55 3.00
N PHE A 482 -28.37 20.35 3.47
CA PHE A 482 -29.53 20.07 2.61
C PHE A 482 -30.12 21.37 2.02
N TYR A 483 -30.53 21.30 0.77
CA TYR A 483 -31.43 22.28 0.15
C TYR A 483 -32.83 22.15 0.74
N PRO A 484 -33.66 23.20 0.74
CA PRO A 484 -35.04 23.13 1.25
C PRO A 484 -35.80 21.96 0.60
N PHE A 485 -36.51 21.17 1.42
CA PHE A 485 -37.29 20.02 0.96
C PHE A 485 -38.55 19.81 1.82
N GLY A 486 -39.45 18.97 1.31
CA GLY A 486 -40.72 18.57 1.92
C GLY A 486 -41.87 19.54 1.67
N LEU A 487 -43.07 19.20 2.16
CA LEU A 487 -44.29 20.00 1.93
C LEU A 487 -44.14 21.49 2.31
N ALA A 488 -43.39 21.80 3.36
CA ALA A 488 -43.16 23.19 3.79
C ALA A 488 -42.30 24.00 2.81
N ALA A 489 -41.47 23.33 2.02
CA ALA A 489 -40.70 23.93 0.92
C ALA A 489 -41.50 23.98 -0.40
N GLY A 490 -42.70 23.39 -0.44
CA GLY A 490 -43.55 23.30 -1.62
C GLY A 490 -43.23 22.10 -2.52
N ASP A 491 -42.50 21.10 -2.01
CA ASP A 491 -42.17 19.89 -2.77
C ASP A 491 -43.41 19.05 -3.08
N THR A 492 -43.35 18.33 -4.20
CA THR A 492 -44.25 17.20 -4.46
C THR A 492 -43.72 15.98 -3.71
N GLU A 493 -44.51 15.43 -2.79
CA GLU A 493 -44.16 14.24 -2.01
C GLU A 493 -44.83 12.98 -2.58
N HIS A 494 -44.06 11.91 -2.68
CA HIS A 494 -44.52 10.59 -3.07
C HIS A 494 -44.23 9.60 -1.94
N VAL A 495 -45.28 8.91 -1.49
CA VAL A 495 -45.24 7.90 -0.44
C VAL A 495 -45.55 6.54 -1.04
N GLU A 496 -44.73 5.55 -0.76
CA GLU A 496 -44.98 4.17 -1.19
C GLU A 496 -44.82 3.19 -0.03
N THR A 497 -45.63 2.14 -0.07
CA THR A 497 -45.68 1.08 0.94
C THR A 497 -45.59 -0.26 0.22
N GLY A 498 -44.36 -0.72 -0.03
CA GLY A 498 -44.03 -2.01 -0.64
C GLY A 498 -44.02 -2.01 -2.17
N GLY A 499 -42.83 -2.08 -2.77
CA GLY A 499 -42.57 -2.22 -4.20
C GLY A 499 -41.45 -1.30 -4.74
N GLU A 500 -40.67 -1.79 -5.71
CA GLU A 500 -39.70 -1.01 -6.49
C GLU A 500 -40.41 -0.13 -7.56
N SER A 501 -41.07 0.97 -7.16
CA SER A 501 -41.66 1.90 -8.14
C SER A 501 -40.79 3.10 -8.47
N TYR A 502 -41.15 3.75 -9.58
CA TYR A 502 -40.52 4.96 -10.08
C TYR A 502 -41.59 6.02 -10.41
N TYR A 503 -41.18 7.28 -10.32
CA TYR A 503 -41.98 8.40 -10.81
C TYR A 503 -41.23 9.14 -11.90
N SER A 504 -41.86 9.31 -13.05
CA SER A 504 -41.32 10.11 -14.15
C SER A 504 -41.54 11.59 -13.87
N VAL A 505 -40.46 12.35 -13.82
CA VAL A 505 -40.46 13.80 -13.65
C VAL A 505 -40.02 14.45 -14.95
N GLY A 506 -40.91 15.22 -15.57
CA GLY A 506 -40.55 16.11 -16.68
C GLY A 506 -39.74 17.31 -16.18
N LEU A 507 -38.59 17.56 -16.80
CA LEU A 507 -37.73 18.68 -16.43
C LEU A 507 -38.22 19.98 -17.10
N LEU A 508 -38.40 21.03 -16.31
CA LEU A 508 -38.74 22.38 -16.78
C LEU A 508 -37.62 22.99 -17.64
N THR A 509 -36.39 22.51 -17.47
CA THR A 509 -35.23 22.86 -18.28
C THR A 509 -34.46 21.58 -18.58
N PRO A 510 -34.04 21.34 -19.84
CA PRO A 510 -33.27 20.15 -20.16
C PRO A 510 -31.97 20.10 -19.35
N PHE A 511 -31.69 18.97 -18.72
CA PHE A 511 -30.48 18.75 -17.95
C PHE A 511 -29.46 17.97 -18.79
N LYS A 512 -28.23 18.48 -18.87
CA LYS A 512 -27.13 17.74 -19.51
C LYS A 512 -26.39 16.89 -18.49
N PHE A 513 -26.25 15.59 -18.75
CA PHE A 513 -25.47 14.64 -17.96
C PHE A 513 -24.46 13.96 -18.89
N PHE A 514 -23.17 14.20 -18.67
CA PHE A 514 -22.04 13.66 -19.44
C PHE A 514 -22.25 13.68 -20.97
N GLY A 515 -22.57 14.86 -21.50
CA GLY A 515 -22.71 15.10 -22.94
C GLY A 515 -24.09 14.80 -23.54
N ARG A 516 -25.01 14.18 -22.77
CA ARG A 516 -26.37 13.87 -23.21
C ARG A 516 -27.40 14.78 -22.56
N THR A 517 -28.43 15.16 -23.31
CA THR A 517 -29.46 16.09 -22.85
C THR A 517 -30.75 15.33 -22.54
N TYR A 518 -31.26 15.50 -21.32
CA TYR A 518 -32.45 14.85 -20.81
C TYR A 518 -33.54 15.86 -20.53
N ASN A 519 -34.77 15.55 -20.96
CA ASN A 519 -35.97 16.34 -20.69
C ASN A 519 -36.84 15.73 -19.59
N GLN A 520 -36.46 14.56 -19.10
CA GLN A 520 -37.15 13.82 -18.06
C GLN A 520 -36.12 13.02 -17.27
N ILE A 521 -36.49 12.66 -16.04
CA ILE A 521 -35.76 11.74 -15.17
C ILE A 521 -36.76 10.82 -14.48
N TYR A 522 -36.29 9.66 -14.05
CA TYR A 522 -37.07 8.73 -13.24
C TYR A 522 -36.49 8.72 -11.83
N VAL A 523 -37.31 9.16 -10.88
CA VAL A 523 -36.98 9.12 -9.45
C VAL A 523 -37.48 7.79 -8.91
N ASN A 524 -36.56 6.94 -8.49
CA ASN A 524 -36.89 5.62 -7.95
C ASN A 524 -36.95 5.66 -6.42
N TYR A 525 -37.82 4.85 -5.84
CA TYR A 525 -37.90 4.71 -4.37
C TYR A 525 -36.70 4.02 -3.74
N ASN A 526 -35.80 3.45 -4.53
CA ASN A 526 -34.59 2.79 -4.05
C ASN A 526 -33.34 3.69 -4.03
N GLY A 527 -33.53 5.02 -4.06
CA GLY A 527 -32.44 6.01 -4.04
C GLY A 527 -31.70 6.18 -5.38
N LEU A 528 -32.22 5.60 -6.47
CA LEU A 528 -31.68 5.71 -7.82
C LEU A 528 -32.39 6.83 -8.61
N LEU A 529 -31.62 7.61 -9.36
CA LEU A 529 -32.12 8.57 -10.35
C LEU A 529 -31.62 8.18 -11.74
N THR A 530 -32.51 7.70 -12.61
CA THR A 530 -32.15 7.30 -13.98
C THR A 530 -32.64 8.32 -15.02
N PHE A 531 -31.93 8.41 -16.14
CA PHE A 531 -32.21 9.44 -17.15
C PHE A 531 -32.87 8.90 -18.43
N ASN A 532 -32.49 7.68 -18.85
CA ASN A 532 -32.87 7.12 -20.15
C ASN A 532 -34.00 6.09 -20.09
N VAL A 533 -34.04 5.24 -19.06
CA VAL A 533 -35.09 4.22 -18.87
C VAL A 533 -35.43 4.09 -17.38
N PRO A 534 -36.68 3.72 -17.03
CA PRO A 534 -37.01 3.33 -15.67
C PRO A 534 -36.34 1.99 -15.34
N SER A 535 -35.75 1.89 -14.14
CA SER A 535 -35.07 0.67 -13.67
C SER A 535 -35.96 -0.07 -12.66
N THR A 536 -36.11 -1.39 -12.80
CA THR A 536 -37.07 -2.19 -12.01
C THR A 536 -36.51 -3.53 -11.48
N SER A 537 -35.20 -3.62 -11.18
CA SER A 537 -34.54 -4.61 -10.26
C SER A 537 -33.08 -5.00 -10.63
N GLY A 538 -32.25 -5.26 -9.60
CA GLY A 538 -31.01 -6.09 -9.58
C GLY A 538 -29.64 -5.42 -9.85
N PRO A 539 -28.51 -6.15 -9.65
CA PRO A 539 -27.67 -6.10 -8.44
C PRO A 539 -26.96 -4.75 -8.22
N TYR A 540 -26.57 -4.53 -6.97
CA TYR A 540 -26.14 -3.27 -6.38
C TYR A 540 -24.69 -2.90 -6.72
N SER A 541 -24.43 -2.46 -7.96
CA SER A 541 -23.19 -1.75 -8.27
C SER A 541 -23.34 -0.73 -9.40
N PRO A 542 -22.79 0.51 -9.26
CA PRO A 542 -22.76 1.54 -10.29
C PRO A 542 -21.87 1.21 -11.50
N THR A 543 -21.64 -0.05 -11.85
CA THR A 543 -20.86 -0.47 -13.03
C THR A 543 -21.75 -1.15 -14.07
N ARG A 544 -22.93 -0.58 -14.30
CA ARG A 544 -23.89 -1.05 -15.30
C ARG A 544 -23.84 -0.10 -16.48
N GLY A 545 -22.93 -0.36 -17.42
CA GLY A 545 -22.80 0.38 -18.68
C GLY A 545 -24.00 0.30 -19.65
N ALA A 546 -25.23 0.13 -19.17
CA ALA A 546 -26.44 0.13 -20.00
C ALA A 546 -27.28 1.41 -19.85
N GLU A 547 -27.08 2.20 -18.79
CA GLU A 547 -27.95 3.35 -18.44
C GLU A 547 -27.16 4.53 -17.87
N ASP A 548 -27.69 5.75 -18.01
CA ASP A 548 -27.18 6.93 -17.33
C ASP A 548 -27.94 7.08 -16.01
N PHE A 549 -27.23 7.10 -14.88
CA PHE A 549 -27.87 7.24 -13.57
C PHE A 549 -26.97 7.88 -12.50
N ILE A 550 -27.66 8.40 -11.48
CA ILE A 550 -27.09 8.84 -10.21
C ILE A 550 -27.64 7.91 -9.13
N ALA A 551 -26.76 7.17 -8.47
CA ALA A 551 -27.06 6.32 -7.32
C ALA A 551 -26.79 7.13 -6.05
N ALA A 552 -27.79 7.85 -5.53
CA ALA A 552 -27.60 8.67 -4.34
C ALA A 552 -27.28 7.80 -3.12
N LEU A 553 -28.07 6.75 -2.92
CA LEU A 553 -27.84 5.67 -1.97
C LEU A 553 -28.64 4.47 -2.49
N TRP A 554 -28.04 3.62 -3.32
CA TRP A 554 -28.81 2.59 -4.03
C TRP A 554 -28.92 1.32 -3.20
N ASN A 555 -30.13 1.02 -2.73
CA ASN A 555 -30.47 -0.15 -1.91
C ASN A 555 -31.97 -0.46 -1.97
N ASP A 556 -32.37 -1.68 -1.63
CA ASP A 556 -33.77 -2.11 -1.59
C ASP A 556 -34.43 -1.73 -0.25
N PHE A 557 -34.87 -0.48 -0.14
CA PHE A 557 -35.33 0.08 1.14
C PHE A 557 -36.73 -0.40 1.56
N ASP A 558 -37.54 -0.90 0.63
CA ASP A 558 -38.95 -1.25 0.86
C ASP A 558 -39.15 -2.50 1.72
N ASP A 559 -38.12 -3.35 1.83
CA ASP A 559 -38.06 -4.48 2.75
C ASP A 559 -37.91 -4.08 4.23
N TYR A 560 -37.44 -2.86 4.52
CA TYR A 560 -37.01 -2.47 5.87
C TYR A 560 -37.72 -1.22 6.42
N PHE A 561 -38.06 -0.24 5.58
CA PHE A 561 -38.58 1.05 6.05
C PHE A 561 -39.64 1.64 5.13
N ASN A 562 -40.68 2.23 5.74
CA ASN A 562 -41.57 3.14 5.00
C ASN A 562 -40.80 4.42 4.64
N GLY A 563 -40.84 4.79 3.36
CA GLY A 563 -40.08 5.90 2.79
C GLY A 563 -40.95 6.91 2.04
N VAL A 564 -40.47 8.15 2.00
CA VAL A 564 -41.03 9.23 1.19
C VAL A 564 -39.88 9.88 0.44
N PHE A 565 -40.01 10.03 -0.88
CA PHE A 565 -39.20 11.00 -1.58
C PHE A 565 -40.01 12.25 -1.92
N SER A 566 -39.35 13.40 -1.87
CA SER A 566 -39.92 14.69 -2.24
C SER A 566 -39.05 15.34 -3.30
N TYR A 567 -39.66 16.01 -4.28
CA TYR A 567 -38.89 16.77 -5.25
C TYR A 567 -39.51 18.14 -5.56
N GLN A 568 -38.66 19.07 -5.99
CA GLN A 568 -39.07 20.37 -6.49
C GLN A 568 -38.12 20.90 -7.57
N GLN A 569 -38.67 21.68 -8.50
CA GLN A 569 -37.93 22.42 -9.52
C GLN A 569 -38.00 23.91 -9.28
N TYR A 570 -36.85 24.56 -9.31
CA TYR A 570 -36.70 25.99 -9.10
C TYR A 570 -36.16 26.63 -10.37
N THR A 571 -36.79 27.73 -10.81
CA THR A 571 -36.35 28.59 -11.92
C THR A 571 -36.14 30.05 -11.49
N ASN A 572 -36.39 30.35 -10.21
CA ASN A 572 -36.15 31.64 -9.56
C ASN A 572 -36.03 31.45 -8.04
N GLY A 573 -35.58 32.48 -7.32
CA GLY A 573 -35.56 32.52 -5.85
C GLY A 573 -34.22 32.19 -5.20
N SER A 574 -34.24 32.06 -3.87
CA SER A 574 -33.04 31.89 -3.03
C SER A 574 -32.31 30.57 -3.28
N VAL A 575 -33.01 29.53 -3.74
CA VAL A 575 -32.42 28.23 -4.08
C VAL A 575 -31.42 28.33 -5.24
N LEU A 576 -31.74 29.09 -6.30
CA LEU A 576 -30.80 29.36 -7.41
C LEU A 576 -29.59 30.16 -6.94
N THR A 577 -29.81 31.12 -6.04
CA THR A 577 -28.73 31.94 -5.47
C THR A 577 -27.77 31.07 -4.67
N ARG A 578 -28.31 30.17 -3.83
CA ARG A 578 -27.52 29.20 -3.07
C ARG A 578 -26.77 28.23 -3.98
N ALA A 579 -27.42 27.67 -4.99
CA ALA A 579 -26.78 26.78 -5.97
C ALA A 579 -25.65 27.47 -6.74
N THR A 580 -25.87 28.72 -7.14
CA THR A 580 -24.85 29.57 -7.75
C THR A 580 -23.64 29.76 -6.82
N GLN A 581 -23.89 30.11 -5.56
CA GLN A 581 -22.83 30.32 -4.56
C GLN A 581 -22.06 29.03 -4.27
N ASP A 582 -22.77 27.93 -4.04
CA ASP A 582 -22.19 26.62 -3.75
C ASP A 582 -21.27 26.18 -4.90
N ILE A 583 -21.74 26.19 -6.15
CA ILE A 583 -20.92 25.77 -7.29
C ILE A 583 -19.75 26.73 -7.52
N ASN A 584 -19.95 28.04 -7.47
CA ASN A 584 -18.85 28.99 -7.64
C ASN A 584 -17.82 28.92 -6.50
N GLN A 585 -18.22 28.49 -5.30
CA GLN A 585 -17.31 28.25 -4.19
C GLN A 585 -16.47 26.98 -4.42
N TYR A 586 -17.11 25.86 -4.78
CA TYR A 586 -16.42 24.58 -4.93
C TYR A 586 -15.59 24.50 -6.22
N PHE A 587 -16.07 25.15 -7.27
CA PHE A 587 -15.43 25.21 -8.58
C PHE A 587 -14.98 26.65 -8.83
N SER A 588 -14.07 27.15 -7.99
CA SER A 588 -13.58 28.55 -7.90
C SER A 588 -13.11 29.24 -9.20
N GLN A 589 -13.02 28.51 -10.31
CA GLN A 589 -12.67 29.04 -11.63
C GLN A 589 -13.89 29.19 -12.55
N VAL A 590 -15.07 28.73 -12.13
CA VAL A 590 -16.32 28.78 -12.86
C VAL A 590 -17.20 29.87 -12.26
N ASN A 591 -17.83 30.66 -13.13
CA ASN A 591 -18.76 31.72 -12.73
C ASN A 591 -20.16 31.37 -13.26
N ILE A 592 -20.72 30.28 -12.76
CA ILE A 592 -22.08 29.86 -13.12
C ILE A 592 -23.07 30.84 -12.53
N ASN A 593 -24.13 31.14 -13.29
CA ASN A 593 -25.38 31.65 -12.77
C ASN A 593 -26.45 30.57 -12.97
N ALA A 594 -26.86 29.92 -11.88
CA ALA A 594 -27.84 28.85 -11.91
C ALA A 594 -29.17 29.40 -12.43
N ALA A 595 -29.67 28.85 -13.53
CA ALA A 595 -30.95 29.21 -14.13
C ALA A 595 -32.05 28.20 -13.78
N TRP A 596 -31.66 26.98 -13.38
CA TRP A 596 -32.56 25.93 -12.98
C TRP A 596 -31.90 25.02 -11.94
N VAL A 597 -32.67 24.62 -10.92
CA VAL A 597 -32.24 23.68 -9.87
C VAL A 597 -33.35 22.67 -9.64
N PHE A 598 -33.03 21.39 -9.69
CA PHE A 598 -33.91 20.30 -9.24
C PHE A 598 -33.37 19.72 -7.94
N VAL A 599 -34.22 19.68 -6.93
CA VAL A 599 -33.90 19.08 -5.63
C VAL A 599 -34.77 17.85 -5.46
N VAL A 600 -34.18 16.72 -5.13
CA VAL A 600 -34.90 15.49 -4.73
C VAL A 600 -34.30 14.95 -3.44
N THR A 601 -35.16 14.63 -2.47
CA THR A 601 -34.75 14.18 -1.14
C THR A 601 -35.50 12.93 -0.77
N TRP A 602 -34.79 11.89 -0.32
CA TRP A 602 -35.37 10.66 0.20
C TRP A 602 -35.29 10.64 1.73
N ARG A 603 -36.37 10.20 2.36
CA ARG A 603 -36.54 10.13 3.81
C ARG A 603 -37.19 8.82 4.18
N TYR A 604 -36.51 8.01 4.98
CA TYR A 604 -37.05 6.74 5.49
C TYR A 604 -37.12 6.74 7.02
N ALA A 605 -38.02 5.92 7.56
CA ALA A 605 -38.24 5.75 9.00
C ALA A 605 -38.53 7.07 9.74
N LEU A 606 -39.65 7.70 9.39
CA LEU A 606 -40.03 9.04 9.86
C LEU A 606 -40.57 9.04 11.30
N GLN A 607 -39.75 9.20 12.37
CA GLN A 607 -40.20 9.67 13.72
C GLN A 607 -39.01 10.01 14.67
N PRO A 608 -39.01 11.17 15.37
CA PRO A 608 -39.42 12.52 14.93
C PRO A 608 -38.49 13.09 13.83
N ASN A 609 -37.38 12.39 13.53
CA ASN A 609 -36.42 12.69 12.47
C ASN A 609 -36.35 11.47 11.52
N PRO A 610 -36.07 11.65 10.22
CA PRO A 610 -35.80 10.51 9.33
C PRO A 610 -34.52 9.78 9.75
N ALA A 611 -34.58 8.46 9.88
CA ALA A 611 -33.40 7.65 10.21
C ALA A 611 -32.46 7.47 9.01
N ILE A 612 -32.99 7.59 7.78
CA ILE A 612 -32.19 7.65 6.55
C ILE A 612 -32.60 8.90 5.77
N LEU A 613 -31.63 9.78 5.53
CA LEU A 613 -31.82 11.05 4.86
C LEU A 613 -30.69 11.32 3.85
N PHE A 614 -31.05 11.44 2.58
CA PHE A 614 -30.11 11.83 1.52
C PHE A 614 -30.82 12.61 0.41
N GLN A 615 -30.07 13.40 -0.36
CA GLN A 615 -30.60 14.33 -1.35
C GLN A 615 -29.69 14.43 -2.57
N VAL A 616 -30.29 14.51 -3.76
CA VAL A 616 -29.60 14.89 -5.01
C VAL A 616 -30.08 16.27 -5.45
N VAL A 617 -29.13 17.10 -5.88
CA VAL A 617 -29.41 18.44 -6.41
C VAL A 617 -28.80 18.55 -7.80
N LEU A 618 -29.64 18.66 -8.84
CA LEU A 618 -29.19 18.94 -10.21
C LEU A 618 -29.22 20.44 -10.44
N ILE A 619 -28.14 21.01 -10.97
CA ILE A 619 -27.99 22.45 -11.15
C ILE A 619 -27.61 22.69 -12.61
N SER A 620 -28.38 23.52 -13.30
CA SER A 620 -28.01 23.99 -14.64
C SER A 620 -28.08 25.50 -14.75
N GLY A 621 -27.15 26.08 -15.50
CA GLY A 621 -27.02 27.51 -15.60
C GLY A 621 -25.81 27.90 -16.43
N SER A 622 -25.93 29.00 -17.17
CA SER A 622 -24.82 29.50 -18.01
C SER A 622 -24.27 28.46 -19.00
N GLY A 623 -25.09 27.48 -19.39
CA GLY A 623 -24.71 26.39 -20.29
C GLY A 623 -24.01 25.20 -19.67
N GLN A 624 -23.82 25.20 -18.35
CA GLN A 624 -23.15 24.14 -17.60
C GLN A 624 -24.15 23.36 -16.76
N SER A 625 -23.76 22.14 -16.40
CA SER A 625 -24.53 21.25 -15.53
C SER A 625 -23.65 20.70 -14.42
N TYR A 626 -24.18 20.70 -13.21
CA TYR A 626 -23.56 20.13 -12.01
C TYR A 626 -24.58 19.26 -11.29
N PHE A 627 -24.10 18.33 -10.47
CA PHE A 627 -24.96 17.68 -9.49
C PHE A 627 -24.25 17.53 -8.16
N LEU A 628 -25.05 17.57 -7.10
CA LEU A 628 -24.62 17.40 -5.72
C LEU A 628 -25.33 16.19 -5.12
N MET A 629 -24.64 15.49 -4.24
CA MET A 629 -25.22 14.50 -3.33
C MET A 629 -24.99 14.98 -1.90
N ASN A 630 -26.06 15.08 -1.11
CA ASN A 630 -26.01 15.49 0.29
C ASN A 630 -26.51 14.34 1.18
N TYR A 631 -25.79 14.07 2.25
CA TYR A 631 -26.04 12.96 3.17
C TYR A 631 -26.28 13.48 4.59
N GLY A 632 -27.36 13.02 5.20
CA GLY A 632 -27.66 13.16 6.62
C GLY A 632 -27.42 11.83 7.33
N ASP A 633 -28.11 11.61 8.45
CA ASP A 633 -28.05 10.32 9.11
C ASP A 633 -28.60 9.22 8.20
N CYS A 634 -27.87 8.11 8.10
CA CYS A 634 -28.23 6.91 7.34
C CYS A 634 -28.19 5.72 8.30
N ALA A 635 -29.36 5.25 8.75
CA ALA A 635 -29.50 4.07 9.60
C ALA A 635 -29.00 2.79 8.91
N VAL A 636 -28.75 1.75 9.70
CA VAL A 636 -28.31 0.44 9.21
C VAL A 636 -29.36 -0.15 8.27
N LEU A 637 -28.93 -0.55 7.08
CA LEU A 637 -29.65 -1.29 6.06
C LEU A 637 -28.99 -2.65 5.89
N TYR A 638 -29.79 -3.69 5.69
CA TYR A 638 -29.32 -5.04 5.43
C TYR A 638 -29.26 -5.26 3.91
N GLY A 639 -28.06 -5.31 3.33
CA GLY A 639 -27.89 -5.56 1.89
C GLY A 639 -26.64 -4.89 1.32
N GLN A 640 -26.33 -5.19 0.06
CA GLN A 640 -25.32 -4.43 -0.68
C GLN A 640 -25.87 -3.03 -0.96
N LEU A 641 -25.03 -2.02 -0.75
CA LEU A 641 -25.39 -0.62 -0.89
C LEU A 641 -24.20 0.09 -1.52
N GLU A 642 -24.46 0.88 -2.55
CA GLU A 642 -23.42 1.69 -3.21
C GLU A 642 -23.98 3.10 -3.52
N ALA A 643 -23.11 4.11 -3.45
CA ALA A 643 -23.44 5.49 -3.79
C ALA A 643 -22.43 6.04 -4.81
N GLY A 644 -22.91 6.76 -5.82
CA GLY A 644 -22.09 7.14 -6.96
C GLY A 644 -22.89 7.52 -8.22
N TYR A 645 -22.25 7.43 -9.37
CA TYR A 645 -22.90 7.61 -10.67
C TYR A 645 -22.24 6.75 -11.74
N ASP A 646 -22.99 6.45 -12.80
CA ASP A 646 -22.50 5.77 -14.00
C ASP A 646 -23.15 6.36 -15.25
N THR A 647 -22.51 6.12 -16.38
CA THR A 647 -23.01 6.49 -17.71
C THR A 647 -23.10 5.24 -18.59
N ILE A 648 -23.86 5.34 -19.68
CA ILE A 648 -23.94 4.27 -20.68
C ILE A 648 -22.53 3.90 -21.16
N ASN A 649 -22.25 2.60 -21.18
CA ASN A 649 -20.96 1.93 -21.40
C ASN A 649 -19.88 2.22 -20.34
N SER A 650 -20.25 2.77 -19.19
CA SER A 650 -19.37 3.15 -18.08
C SER A 650 -18.21 4.06 -18.49
N ILE A 651 -18.45 4.92 -19.49
CA ILE A 651 -17.48 5.89 -20.03
C ILE A 651 -17.03 6.87 -18.93
N SER A 652 -17.93 7.23 -18.03
CA SER A 652 -17.67 8.01 -16.83
C SER A 652 -18.48 7.41 -15.69
N HIS A 653 -17.77 6.95 -14.66
CA HIS A 653 -18.36 6.38 -13.46
C HIS A 653 -17.56 6.81 -12.23
N PHE A 654 -18.23 6.83 -11.08
CA PHE A 654 -17.59 7.08 -9.79
C PHE A 654 -18.37 6.39 -8.70
N VAL A 655 -17.66 5.67 -7.83
CA VAL A 655 -18.22 5.07 -6.62
C VAL A 655 -17.63 5.80 -5.42
N ILE A 656 -18.48 6.27 -4.51
CA ILE A 656 -18.03 6.91 -3.28
C ILE A 656 -17.35 5.84 -2.40
N PRO A 657 -16.07 6.00 -2.03
CA PRO A 657 -15.28 4.94 -1.39
C PRO A 657 -15.90 4.34 -0.13
N ASP A 658 -16.58 5.15 0.68
CA ASP A 658 -17.17 4.69 1.95
C ASP A 658 -18.52 3.99 1.77
N SER A 659 -19.07 3.95 0.55
CA SER A 659 -20.38 3.32 0.30
C SER A 659 -20.32 1.80 0.19
N THR A 660 -19.24 1.21 -0.36
CA THR A 660 -19.17 -0.21 -0.80
C THR A 660 -18.87 -1.24 0.30
N ASN A 661 -18.53 -0.82 1.52
CA ASN A 661 -18.04 -1.70 2.60
C ASN A 661 -18.90 -1.65 3.88
N GLY A 662 -20.16 -1.24 3.80
CA GLY A 662 -21.02 -1.07 4.99
C GLY A 662 -20.73 0.19 5.81
N ASN A 663 -19.78 1.02 5.38
CA ASN A 663 -19.42 2.31 6.00
C ASN A 663 -20.27 3.49 5.51
N TYR A 664 -21.40 3.25 4.82
CA TYR A 664 -22.23 4.30 4.24
C TYR A 664 -22.82 5.27 5.28
N GLN A 665 -22.86 4.88 6.56
CA GLN A 665 -23.22 5.78 7.66
C GLN A 665 -22.22 6.94 7.83
N ASN A 666 -21.00 6.78 7.33
CA ASN A 666 -19.98 7.82 7.30
C ASN A 666 -20.17 8.81 6.14
N LEU A 667 -21.11 8.58 5.20
CA LEU A 667 -21.32 9.48 4.07
C LEU A 667 -21.66 10.90 4.51
N LYS A 668 -22.29 11.10 5.68
CA LYS A 668 -22.52 12.42 6.30
C LYS A 668 -21.24 13.18 6.69
N ASN A 669 -20.10 12.50 6.75
CA ASN A 669 -18.80 13.06 7.11
C ASN A 669 -17.83 13.10 5.92
N THR A 670 -18.09 12.34 4.85
CA THR A 670 -17.23 12.33 3.66
C THR A 670 -17.58 13.45 2.70
N THR A 671 -16.60 13.84 1.87
CA THR A 671 -16.74 14.94 0.92
C THR A 671 -15.59 14.96 -0.08
N ASN A 672 -15.84 15.50 -1.28
CA ASN A 672 -14.79 15.90 -2.23
C ASN A 672 -14.63 17.44 -2.35
N VAL A 673 -15.37 18.21 -1.57
CA VAL A 673 -15.39 19.69 -1.60
C VAL A 673 -15.15 20.33 -0.23
N ASN A 674 -14.64 19.55 0.73
CA ASN A 674 -14.41 19.98 2.11
C ASN A 674 -15.67 20.47 2.84
N VAL A 675 -16.83 19.94 2.50
CA VAL A 675 -18.09 20.17 3.21
C VAL A 675 -18.63 18.81 3.65
N PRO A 676 -18.56 18.45 4.95
CA PRO A 676 -19.02 17.15 5.44
C PRO A 676 -20.43 16.82 4.95
N GLY A 677 -20.59 15.61 4.40
CA GLY A 677 -21.88 15.14 3.91
C GLY A 677 -22.21 15.62 2.51
N ARG A 678 -21.31 16.35 1.84
CA ARG A 678 -21.53 16.86 0.48
C ARG A 678 -20.51 16.33 -0.50
N TRP A 679 -21.03 15.79 -1.59
CA TRP A 679 -20.28 15.47 -2.79
C TRP A 679 -20.76 16.33 -3.95
N ALA A 680 -19.84 16.95 -4.68
CA ALA A 680 -20.15 17.81 -5.80
C ALA A 680 -19.44 17.33 -7.06
N PHE A 681 -20.18 17.22 -8.16
CA PHE A 681 -19.67 16.74 -9.42
C PHE A 681 -20.02 17.70 -10.53
N ASN A 682 -19.06 17.91 -11.42
CA ASN A 682 -19.35 18.55 -12.69
C ASN A 682 -20.03 17.51 -13.59
N ALA A 683 -21.30 17.75 -13.92
CA ALA A 683 -22.07 16.89 -14.83
C ALA A 683 -21.64 17.10 -16.30
N TRP A 684 -20.66 17.97 -16.53
CA TRP A 684 -19.95 18.21 -17.78
C TRP A 684 -18.43 18.27 -17.56
N ALA A 685 -17.73 17.14 -17.61
CA ALA A 685 -16.27 17.13 -17.60
C ALA A 685 -15.75 16.78 -19.00
N ALA A 686 -14.89 17.65 -19.55
CA ALA A 686 -13.89 17.18 -20.51
C ALA A 686 -13.10 16.04 -19.84
N PRO A 687 -12.62 15.03 -20.58
CA PRO A 687 -11.88 13.92 -20.00
C PRO A 687 -10.76 14.42 -19.07
N ALA A 688 -10.50 13.73 -17.95
CA ALA A 688 -9.57 14.18 -16.91
C ALA A 688 -8.15 14.49 -17.43
N ILE A 689 -7.80 13.98 -18.61
CA ILE A 689 -6.58 14.28 -19.36
C ILE A 689 -6.48 15.72 -19.88
N PHE A 690 -7.56 16.51 -19.93
CA PHE A 690 -7.49 17.90 -20.37
C PHE A 690 -6.92 18.82 -19.27
N TYR A 691 -6.02 19.72 -19.66
CA TYR A 691 -5.59 20.86 -18.86
C TYR A 691 -6.73 21.89 -18.79
N LEU A 692 -6.78 22.69 -17.73
CA LEU A 692 -7.79 23.74 -17.57
C LEU A 692 -7.81 24.66 -18.80
N PHE A 693 -9.01 24.95 -19.32
CA PHE A 693 -9.20 25.75 -20.54
C PHE A 693 -10.49 26.58 -20.49
N GLY A 694 -10.56 27.59 -21.34
CA GLY A 694 -11.66 28.55 -21.48
C GLY A 694 -11.47 29.82 -20.65
N SER A 695 -12.35 30.79 -20.86
CA SER A 695 -12.32 32.12 -20.20
C SER A 695 -12.33 32.03 -18.66
N ALA A 696 -12.98 31.00 -18.11
CA ALA A 696 -12.95 30.59 -16.71
C ALA A 696 -11.52 30.29 -16.18
N ALA A 697 -10.67 29.68 -17.00
CA ALA A 697 -9.26 29.42 -16.70
C ALA A 697 -8.34 30.62 -17.02
N GLY A 698 -8.90 31.72 -17.51
CA GLY A 698 -8.17 32.92 -17.94
C GLY A 698 -7.67 32.87 -19.39
N ASP A 699 -8.16 31.92 -20.21
CA ASP A 699 -7.74 31.81 -21.61
C ASP A 699 -8.21 33.01 -22.44
N THR A 700 -7.42 33.33 -23.48
CA THR A 700 -7.87 34.19 -24.58
C THR A 700 -8.63 33.34 -25.59
N GLU A 701 -9.87 33.72 -25.88
CA GLU A 701 -10.80 32.96 -26.72
C GLU A 701 -10.98 33.62 -28.10
N TYR A 702 -11.02 32.81 -29.16
CA TYR A 702 -11.29 33.23 -30.53
C TYR A 702 -12.35 32.35 -31.17
N SER A 703 -13.22 32.95 -31.97
CA SER A 703 -14.25 32.24 -32.73
C SER A 703 -14.38 32.79 -34.14
N LEU A 704 -14.52 31.90 -35.12
CA LEU A 704 -14.84 32.24 -36.50
C LEU A 704 -15.98 31.35 -37.01
N THR A 705 -16.63 31.82 -38.07
CA THR A 705 -17.65 31.07 -38.80
C THR A 705 -17.05 30.17 -39.90
N SER A 706 -15.77 30.33 -40.20
CA SER A 706 -14.96 29.46 -41.07
C SER A 706 -13.74 28.98 -40.31
N ASP A 707 -13.19 27.84 -40.73
CA ASP A 707 -11.92 27.32 -40.27
C ASP A 707 -10.72 27.96 -41.01
N GLU A 708 -11.00 28.66 -42.12
CA GLU A 708 -10.03 29.46 -42.87
C GLU A 708 -9.56 30.68 -42.05
N GLY A 709 -8.54 30.50 -41.21
CA GLY A 709 -7.93 31.59 -40.46
C GLY A 709 -6.92 31.12 -39.42
N TYR A 710 -6.12 32.08 -38.92
CA TYR A 710 -5.16 31.83 -37.86
C TYR A 710 -4.99 33.06 -36.96
N VAL A 711 -4.47 32.83 -35.76
CA VAL A 711 -4.04 33.87 -34.82
C VAL A 711 -2.55 33.72 -34.53
N PRO A 712 -1.72 34.76 -34.78
CA PRO A 712 -0.33 34.76 -34.35
C PRO A 712 -0.23 35.00 -32.84
N VAL A 713 0.39 34.08 -32.13
CA VAL A 713 0.61 34.12 -30.69
C VAL A 713 2.10 34.21 -30.40
N SER A 714 2.54 35.30 -29.77
CA SER A 714 3.92 35.43 -29.30
C SER A 714 4.13 34.61 -28.03
N PHE A 715 5.20 33.81 -28.00
CA PHE A 715 5.58 33.08 -26.80
C PHE A 715 6.23 34.00 -25.78
N SER A 716 5.85 33.86 -24.51
CA SER A 716 6.48 34.56 -23.39
C SER A 716 7.87 34.00 -23.08
N ILE A 717 8.12 32.74 -23.45
CA ILE A 717 9.41 32.05 -23.37
C ILE A 717 9.63 31.31 -24.70
N PRO A 718 10.80 31.41 -25.36
CA PRO A 718 11.05 30.70 -26.62
C PRO A 718 10.84 29.18 -26.48
N TYR A 719 10.19 28.58 -27.48
CA TYR A 719 9.92 27.14 -27.50
C TYR A 719 10.77 26.46 -28.58
N THR A 720 11.44 25.37 -28.23
CA THR A 720 12.23 24.59 -29.17
C THR A 720 11.39 23.44 -29.73
N PHE A 721 11.31 23.32 -31.05
CA PHE A 721 10.65 22.24 -31.78
C PHE A 721 11.65 21.64 -32.77
N PHE A 722 12.01 20.37 -32.56
CA PHE A 722 12.98 19.59 -33.34
C PHE A 722 14.25 20.34 -33.75
N GLY A 723 14.89 21.01 -32.79
CA GLY A 723 16.16 21.72 -32.99
C GLY A 723 16.02 23.17 -33.49
N HIS A 724 14.81 23.62 -33.78
CA HIS A 724 14.50 25.00 -34.13
C HIS A 724 13.83 25.72 -32.95
N THR A 725 14.29 26.93 -32.63
CA THR A 725 13.70 27.74 -31.54
C THR A 725 12.80 28.82 -32.12
N TYR A 726 11.55 28.83 -31.67
CA TYR A 726 10.50 29.72 -32.13
C TYR A 726 10.07 30.69 -31.03
N ASN A 727 9.66 31.89 -31.45
CA ASN A 727 9.14 32.95 -30.56
C ASN A 727 7.66 33.25 -30.86
N ILE A 728 7.10 32.64 -31.88
CA ILE A 728 5.74 32.85 -32.34
C ILE A 728 5.15 31.52 -32.78
N LEU A 729 3.84 31.38 -32.61
CA LEU A 729 3.02 30.25 -33.05
C LEU A 729 1.83 30.80 -33.81
N TYR A 730 1.49 30.23 -34.95
CA TYR A 730 0.24 30.53 -35.63
C TYR A 730 -0.76 29.41 -35.31
N VAL A 731 -1.79 29.77 -34.55
CA VAL A 731 -2.88 28.86 -34.15
C VAL A 731 -4.00 28.98 -35.16
N HIS A 732 -4.24 27.91 -35.92
CA HIS A 732 -5.28 27.87 -36.94
C HIS A 732 -6.61 27.37 -36.37
N PHE A 733 -7.72 27.77 -36.99
CA PHE A 733 -9.05 27.37 -36.53
C PHE A 733 -9.41 25.93 -36.85
N ASN A 734 -8.64 25.26 -37.72
CA ASN A 734 -8.83 23.87 -38.15
C ASN A 734 -7.94 22.85 -37.39
N GLY A 735 -7.50 23.18 -36.17
CA GLY A 735 -6.71 22.26 -35.34
C GLY A 735 -5.22 22.18 -35.70
N LEU A 736 -4.72 23.06 -36.58
CA LEU A 736 -3.31 23.14 -36.97
C LEU A 736 -2.54 24.21 -36.16
N LEU A 737 -1.29 23.89 -35.80
CA LEU A 737 -0.32 24.82 -35.22
C LEU A 737 0.92 24.88 -36.12
N THR A 738 1.30 26.06 -36.59
CA THR A 738 2.49 26.24 -37.46
C THR A 738 3.50 27.18 -36.81
N PHE A 739 4.79 26.89 -36.94
CA PHE A 739 5.85 27.63 -36.25
C PHE A 739 6.59 28.64 -37.14
N ASN A 740 6.67 28.38 -38.45
CA ASN A 740 7.54 29.13 -39.37
C ASN A 740 6.79 30.03 -40.36
N GLN A 741 5.52 29.78 -40.68
CA GLN A 741 4.72 30.64 -41.56
C GLN A 741 3.21 30.61 -41.27
N PRO A 742 2.49 31.69 -41.60
CA PRO A 742 1.06 31.85 -41.28
C PRO A 742 0.10 30.97 -42.07
N GLN A 743 0.48 30.42 -43.22
CA GLN A 743 -0.35 29.51 -44.00
C GLN A 743 0.50 28.40 -44.63
N PRO A 744 -0.02 27.16 -44.70
CA PRO A 744 0.68 26.10 -45.40
C PRO A 744 0.78 26.39 -46.90
N ALA A 745 1.95 26.12 -47.49
CA ALA A 745 2.30 26.56 -48.85
C ALA A 745 1.45 25.95 -50.01
N SER A 746 0.50 25.06 -49.71
CA SER A 746 -0.44 24.47 -50.66
C SER A 746 -1.77 24.08 -49.97
N GLY A 747 -2.89 24.18 -50.69
CA GLY A 747 -4.23 23.78 -50.20
C GLY A 747 -4.35 22.29 -49.85
N PRO A 748 -5.53 21.80 -49.43
CA PRO A 748 -5.67 20.51 -48.74
C PRO A 748 -5.54 19.31 -49.68
N ASN A 749 -4.35 18.74 -49.81
CA ASN A 749 -4.13 17.30 -49.98
C ASN A 749 -3.56 16.75 -48.67
N TYR A 750 -4.40 16.08 -47.90
CA TYR A 750 -4.22 15.72 -46.49
C TYR A 750 -3.22 14.58 -46.31
N ASN A 751 -1.95 14.95 -46.09
CA ASN A 751 -0.91 14.07 -45.59
C ASN A 751 0.12 14.96 -44.87
N PRO A 752 0.43 14.75 -43.58
CA PRO A 752 1.41 15.53 -42.83
C PRO A 752 2.86 15.15 -43.19
N THR A 753 3.15 14.94 -44.48
CA THR A 753 4.50 14.74 -45.04
C THR A 753 4.87 15.89 -45.98
N ARG A 754 4.50 17.10 -45.56
CA ARG A 754 4.74 18.34 -46.30
C ARG A 754 6.02 18.96 -45.78
N GLY A 755 7.14 18.44 -46.25
CA GLY A 755 8.50 18.83 -45.86
C GLY A 755 8.93 20.27 -46.14
N ALA A 756 8.06 21.28 -46.01
CA ALA A 756 8.38 22.70 -46.04
C ALA A 756 8.18 23.41 -44.69
N GLU A 757 7.53 22.77 -43.71
CA GLU A 757 7.01 23.46 -42.51
C GLU A 757 7.20 22.66 -41.21
N ASP A 758 7.41 23.38 -40.10
CA ASP A 758 7.31 22.83 -38.76
C ASP A 758 5.89 23.05 -38.25
N PHE A 759 5.15 21.97 -37.99
CA PHE A 759 3.77 22.06 -37.51
C PHE A 759 3.35 20.89 -36.62
N ILE A 760 2.33 21.15 -35.81
CA ILE A 760 1.59 20.17 -35.02
C ILE A 760 0.14 20.18 -35.53
N ALA A 761 -0.32 19.04 -36.03
CA ALA A 761 -1.69 18.83 -36.49
C ALA A 761 -2.46 18.06 -35.42
N ALA A 762 -3.15 18.76 -34.52
CA ALA A 762 -3.91 18.13 -33.46
C ALA A 762 -5.11 17.36 -34.02
N LEU A 763 -5.79 17.92 -35.02
CA LEU A 763 -6.77 17.22 -35.86
C LEU A 763 -6.93 18.07 -37.12
N TRP A 764 -6.27 17.69 -38.20
CA TRP A 764 -6.27 18.47 -39.42
C TRP A 764 -7.34 17.96 -40.36
N SER A 765 -8.40 18.75 -40.52
CA SER A 765 -9.50 18.51 -41.44
C SER A 765 -10.08 19.82 -41.94
N ASP A 766 -10.89 19.74 -42.99
CA ASP A 766 -11.75 20.83 -43.45
C ASP A 766 -13.10 20.71 -42.73
N LEU A 767 -13.38 21.71 -41.89
CA LEU A 767 -14.50 21.80 -40.98
C LEU A 767 -15.51 22.87 -41.40
N ASP A 768 -15.28 23.53 -42.55
CA ASP A 768 -15.92 24.79 -42.98
C ASP A 768 -17.46 24.71 -43.09
N ASP A 769 -18.02 23.52 -43.24
CA ASP A 769 -19.45 23.33 -43.54
C ASP A 769 -20.31 22.81 -42.37
N TYR A 770 -19.70 22.41 -41.24
CA TYR A 770 -20.43 21.62 -40.22
C TYR A 770 -20.52 22.24 -38.83
N TYR A 771 -19.52 23.03 -38.41
CA TYR A 771 -19.44 23.51 -37.03
C TYR A 771 -18.86 24.93 -36.92
N SER A 772 -19.38 25.73 -35.99
CA SER A 772 -18.70 26.98 -35.59
C SER A 772 -17.35 26.63 -34.96
N CYS A 773 -16.27 27.25 -35.45
CA CYS A 773 -14.92 26.99 -35.02
C CYS A 773 -14.52 27.91 -33.86
N PHE A 774 -14.03 27.31 -32.78
CA PHE A 774 -13.60 28.03 -31.59
C PHE A 774 -12.30 27.43 -31.05
N PHE A 775 -11.37 28.28 -30.61
CA PHE A 775 -10.27 27.84 -29.75
C PHE A 775 -9.98 28.85 -28.64
N SER A 776 -9.40 28.36 -27.55
CA SER A 776 -8.90 29.16 -26.45
C SER A 776 -7.44 28.81 -26.15
N TYR A 777 -6.63 29.78 -25.74
CA TYR A 777 -5.27 29.49 -25.28
C TYR A 777 -4.85 30.30 -24.06
N GLN A 778 -3.89 29.76 -23.31
CA GLN A 778 -3.20 30.47 -22.22
C GLN A 778 -1.74 30.05 -22.09
N GLN A 779 -0.91 30.98 -21.60
CA GLN A 779 0.49 30.76 -21.22
C GLN A 779 0.67 30.81 -19.72
N TYR A 780 1.43 29.85 -19.18
CA TYR A 780 1.72 29.73 -17.77
C TYR A 780 3.24 29.74 -17.54
N THR A 781 3.69 30.50 -16.55
CA THR A 781 5.08 30.53 -16.07
C THR A 781 5.20 30.25 -14.57
N ASN A 782 4.06 30.02 -13.89
CA ASN A 782 3.96 29.60 -12.49
C ASN A 782 2.58 28.95 -12.24
N GLY A 783 2.38 28.39 -11.04
CA GLY A 783 1.09 27.85 -10.60
C GLY A 783 0.90 26.35 -10.85
N SER A 784 -0.31 25.86 -10.55
CA SER A 784 -0.65 24.43 -10.55
C SER A 784 -0.52 23.76 -11.92
N VAL A 785 -0.66 24.53 -13.01
CA VAL A 785 -0.50 24.03 -14.39
C VAL A 785 0.94 23.60 -14.68
N LEU A 786 1.95 24.35 -14.19
CA LEU A 786 3.36 23.94 -14.31
C LEU A 786 3.68 22.71 -13.47
N THR A 787 3.12 22.64 -12.25
CA THR A 787 3.27 21.46 -11.38
C THR A 787 2.69 20.22 -12.06
N ARG A 788 1.48 20.32 -12.63
CA ARG A 788 0.86 19.23 -13.38
C ARG A 788 1.67 18.83 -14.61
N ALA A 789 2.13 19.79 -15.42
CA ALA A 789 2.98 19.51 -16.58
C ALA A 789 4.30 18.84 -16.19
N THR A 790 4.90 19.25 -15.08
CA THR A 790 6.10 18.62 -14.52
C THR A 790 5.83 17.18 -14.10
N GLN A 791 4.71 16.92 -13.42
CA GLN A 791 4.30 15.59 -13.00
C GLN A 791 4.01 14.69 -14.20
N ASP A 792 3.21 15.16 -15.17
CA ASP A 792 2.86 14.42 -16.38
C ASP A 792 4.11 14.04 -17.18
N ILE A 793 5.03 14.98 -17.43
CA ILE A 793 6.26 14.69 -18.17
C ILE A 793 7.19 13.76 -17.39
N ASN A 794 7.34 13.93 -16.06
CA ASN A 794 8.17 13.01 -15.28
C ASN A 794 7.52 11.62 -15.11
N GLN A 795 6.20 11.51 -15.22
CA GLN A 795 5.52 10.22 -15.26
C GLN A 795 5.82 9.47 -16.56
N TYR A 796 5.77 10.16 -17.70
CA TYR A 796 5.95 9.52 -19.02
C TYR A 796 7.43 9.40 -19.44
N PHE A 797 8.28 10.31 -18.93
CA PHE A 797 9.70 10.42 -19.26
C PHE A 797 10.55 10.55 -17.97
N PRO A 798 10.50 9.60 -17.02
CA PRO A 798 11.10 9.73 -15.69
C PRO A 798 12.63 9.93 -15.72
N GLN A 799 13.31 9.40 -16.73
CA GLN A 799 14.75 9.58 -16.95
C GLN A 799 15.19 11.02 -17.25
N MET A 800 14.27 11.95 -17.56
CA MET A 800 14.63 13.32 -17.97
C MET A 800 14.79 14.29 -16.78
N ASN A 801 14.36 13.93 -15.56
CA ASN A 801 14.36 14.81 -14.37
C ASN A 801 13.88 16.24 -14.71
N PHE A 802 12.72 16.31 -15.35
CA PHE A 802 12.21 17.52 -15.95
C PHE A 802 11.55 18.43 -14.92
N THR A 803 11.61 19.74 -15.14
CA THR A 803 10.79 20.73 -14.42
C THR A 803 10.29 21.74 -15.42
N ALA A 804 8.98 21.89 -15.52
CA ALA A 804 8.37 22.86 -16.43
C ALA A 804 8.67 24.28 -15.94
N SER A 805 9.20 25.09 -16.84
CA SER A 805 9.38 26.55 -16.66
C SER A 805 8.35 27.36 -17.44
N TRP A 806 7.72 26.74 -18.44
CA TRP A 806 6.72 27.34 -19.30
C TRP A 806 5.75 26.28 -19.84
N VAL A 807 4.46 26.60 -19.86
CA VAL A 807 3.41 25.77 -20.45
C VAL A 807 2.48 26.64 -21.29
N PHE A 808 2.23 26.24 -22.54
CA PHE A 808 1.19 26.81 -23.40
C PHE A 808 0.10 25.78 -23.60
N VAL A 809 -1.14 26.12 -23.27
CA VAL A 809 -2.32 25.26 -23.46
C VAL A 809 -3.18 25.90 -24.54
N VAL A 810 -3.56 25.14 -25.56
CA VAL A 810 -4.55 25.54 -26.56
C VAL A 810 -5.59 24.45 -26.73
N THR A 811 -6.87 24.82 -26.72
CA THR A 811 -8.00 23.89 -26.79
C THR A 811 -8.96 24.33 -27.89
N TRP A 812 -9.30 23.42 -28.80
CA TRP A 812 -10.30 23.65 -29.84
C TRP A 812 -11.63 23.00 -29.45
N LYS A 813 -12.71 23.71 -29.76
CA LYS A 813 -14.09 23.31 -29.52
C LYS A 813 -14.86 23.57 -30.82
N TYR A 814 -15.44 22.53 -31.40
CA TYR A 814 -16.29 22.69 -32.58
C TYR A 814 -17.72 22.28 -32.25
N GLY A 815 -18.69 23.09 -32.67
CA GLY A 815 -20.12 22.87 -32.39
C GLY A 815 -20.65 23.80 -31.28
N PRO A 816 -21.88 23.58 -30.78
CA PRO A 816 -22.52 24.51 -29.86
C PRO A 816 -21.62 24.75 -28.64
N GLN A 817 -21.30 26.03 -28.35
CA GLN A 817 -20.26 26.43 -27.38
C GLN A 817 -20.39 25.80 -25.97
N GLN A 818 -21.55 25.25 -25.62
CA GLN A 818 -21.85 24.59 -24.35
C GLN A 818 -21.64 23.06 -24.35
N ASN A 819 -21.47 22.42 -25.52
CA ASN A 819 -21.08 21.01 -25.66
C ASN A 819 -20.43 20.82 -27.04
N PRO A 820 -19.09 20.92 -27.13
CA PRO A 820 -18.42 20.77 -28.41
C PRO A 820 -18.64 19.34 -28.94
N ALA A 821 -19.09 19.25 -30.19
CA ALA A 821 -19.16 18.02 -30.94
C ALA A 821 -17.75 17.43 -31.17
N ILE A 822 -16.73 18.28 -31.24
CA ILE A 822 -15.32 17.89 -31.35
C ILE A 822 -14.52 18.68 -30.31
N LEU A 823 -13.85 17.96 -29.41
CA LEU A 823 -13.01 18.54 -28.36
C LEU A 823 -11.58 17.97 -28.41
N LEU A 824 -10.58 18.85 -28.52
CA LEU A 824 -9.17 18.46 -28.56
C LEU A 824 -8.27 19.57 -28.00
N GLN A 825 -7.09 19.20 -27.50
CA GLN A 825 -6.16 20.12 -26.85
C GLN A 825 -4.71 19.78 -27.18
N VAL A 826 -3.89 20.81 -27.41
CA VAL A 826 -2.43 20.70 -27.46
C VAL A 826 -1.81 21.45 -26.30
N VAL A 827 -0.80 20.84 -25.67
CA VAL A 827 -0.04 21.45 -24.57
C VAL A 827 1.43 21.46 -24.93
N LEU A 828 2.04 22.64 -25.10
CA LEU A 828 3.48 22.79 -25.29
C LEU A 828 4.15 23.03 -23.94
N ILE A 829 5.20 22.28 -23.63
CA ILE A 829 5.84 22.29 -22.31
C ILE A 829 7.34 22.50 -22.50
N SER A 830 7.93 23.47 -21.79
CA SER A 830 9.37 23.78 -21.85
C SER A 830 9.98 23.90 -20.46
N GLY A 831 11.13 23.27 -20.27
CA GLY A 831 12.01 23.39 -19.09
C GLY A 831 13.32 24.09 -19.40
N GLY A 832 13.35 24.90 -20.47
CA GLY A 832 14.56 25.49 -21.01
C GLY A 832 15.19 24.61 -22.09
N ASN A 833 16.07 23.68 -21.70
CA ASN A 833 16.82 22.85 -22.66
C ASN A 833 16.03 21.65 -23.21
N LEU A 834 14.93 21.28 -22.55
CA LEU A 834 14.02 20.21 -22.96
C LEU A 834 12.65 20.78 -23.25
N SER A 835 12.06 20.33 -24.34
CA SER A 835 10.70 20.66 -24.75
C SER A 835 9.91 19.41 -25.11
N PHE A 836 8.62 19.46 -24.81
CA PHE A 836 7.66 18.40 -25.04
C PHE A 836 6.37 19.01 -25.60
N PHE A 837 5.54 18.19 -26.23
CA PHE A 837 4.14 18.54 -26.46
C PHE A 837 3.22 17.35 -26.21
N LEU A 838 2.01 17.65 -25.75
CA LEU A 838 0.93 16.69 -25.55
C LEU A 838 -0.21 16.98 -26.52
N MET A 839 -0.90 15.95 -26.97
CA MET A 839 -2.21 16.03 -27.63
C MET A 839 -3.23 15.25 -26.80
N ASN A 840 -4.34 15.88 -26.44
CA ASN A 840 -5.43 15.27 -25.69
C ASN A 840 -6.71 15.29 -26.53
N TYR A 841 -7.41 14.15 -26.59
CA TYR A 841 -8.62 13.96 -27.40
C TYR A 841 -9.82 13.67 -26.52
N GLY A 842 -10.89 14.44 -26.73
CA GLY A 842 -12.22 14.21 -26.14
C GLY A 842 -13.14 13.51 -27.11
N ASP A 843 -14.44 13.76 -27.01
CA ASP A 843 -15.38 13.28 -28.03
C ASP A 843 -15.15 13.99 -29.36
N LEU A 844 -15.16 13.21 -30.44
CA LEU A 844 -14.96 13.64 -31.81
C LEU A 844 -16.17 13.19 -32.64
N ALA A 845 -17.04 14.13 -32.99
CA ALA A 845 -18.18 13.88 -33.87
C ALA A 845 -17.72 13.51 -35.29
N VAL A 846 -18.65 12.97 -36.07
CA VAL A 846 -18.37 12.55 -37.45
C VAL A 846 -18.07 13.79 -38.30
N ILE A 847 -16.82 13.88 -38.74
CA ILE A 847 -16.31 14.71 -39.81
C ILE A 847 -16.42 13.91 -41.12
N TYR A 848 -17.05 14.50 -42.13
CA TYR A 848 -17.26 13.87 -43.45
C TYR A 848 -16.08 14.07 -44.40
N GLU A 849 -15.12 14.90 -44.02
CA GLU A 849 -13.93 15.26 -44.80
C GLU A 849 -12.68 14.47 -44.39
N GLN A 850 -11.63 14.62 -45.19
CA GLN A 850 -10.31 14.06 -44.87
C GLN A 850 -9.76 14.60 -43.55
N THR A 851 -9.44 13.71 -42.62
CA THR A 851 -9.02 14.00 -41.24
C THR A 851 -7.77 13.19 -40.93
N GLU A 852 -6.73 13.82 -40.39
CA GLU A 852 -5.53 13.16 -39.85
C GLU A 852 -4.97 13.94 -38.65
N ALA A 853 -4.22 13.28 -37.76
CA ALA A 853 -3.58 13.90 -36.61
C ALA A 853 -2.10 13.47 -36.50
N GLY A 854 -1.22 14.38 -36.07
CA GLY A 854 0.22 14.14 -36.07
C GLY A 854 1.08 15.40 -35.98
N TYR A 855 2.33 15.29 -36.42
CA TYR A 855 3.24 16.42 -36.57
C TYR A 855 4.22 16.17 -37.72
N ASP A 856 4.78 17.25 -38.26
CA ASP A 856 5.82 17.23 -39.29
C ASP A 856 6.83 18.34 -39.04
N THR A 857 8.02 18.18 -39.61
CA THR A 857 9.08 19.17 -39.57
C THR A 857 9.53 19.56 -40.97
N ILE A 858 10.28 20.66 -41.08
CA ILE A 858 10.88 21.08 -42.34
C ILE A 858 11.70 19.92 -42.94
N ASN A 859 11.49 19.65 -44.23
CA ASN A 859 11.98 18.49 -44.99
C ASN A 859 11.50 17.11 -44.50
N SER A 860 10.50 17.06 -43.63
CA SER A 860 9.93 15.85 -43.02
C SER A 860 10.96 14.92 -42.38
N ILE A 861 12.04 15.50 -41.83
CA ILE A 861 13.11 14.78 -41.14
C ILE A 861 12.53 14.03 -39.93
N TYR A 862 11.64 14.69 -39.21
CA TYR A 862 10.84 14.14 -38.13
C TYR A 862 9.36 14.36 -38.45
N HIS A 863 8.62 13.27 -38.66
CA HIS A 863 7.18 13.30 -38.85
C HIS A 863 6.55 12.11 -38.14
N PHE A 864 5.30 12.26 -37.74
CA PHE A 864 4.52 11.20 -37.13
C PHE A 864 3.05 11.40 -37.41
N VAL A 865 2.38 10.33 -37.87
CA VAL A 865 0.93 10.26 -38.00
C VAL A 865 0.40 9.39 -36.89
N ILE A 866 -0.57 9.90 -36.13
CA ILE A 866 -1.22 9.13 -35.07
C ILE A 866 -2.03 7.99 -35.72
N PRO A 867 -1.79 6.71 -35.33
CA PRO A 867 -2.60 5.59 -35.76
C PRO A 867 -4.09 5.82 -35.49
N ASP A 868 -4.95 5.30 -36.35
CA ASP A 868 -6.40 5.51 -36.31
C ASP A 868 -6.88 6.96 -36.53
N SER A 869 -6.01 7.93 -36.83
CA SER A 869 -6.46 9.31 -37.07
C SER A 869 -7.13 9.58 -38.42
N ASN A 870 -7.25 8.58 -39.31
CA ASN A 870 -7.85 8.73 -40.65
C ASN A 870 -9.39 8.64 -40.66
N ASN A 871 -10.03 9.01 -41.78
CA ASN A 871 -11.48 9.20 -42.01
C ASN A 871 -12.45 8.13 -41.51
N SER A 872 -11.96 6.95 -41.17
CA SER A 872 -12.75 5.82 -40.71
C SER A 872 -12.66 5.58 -39.20
N ASN A 873 -11.61 6.07 -38.54
CA ASN A 873 -11.27 5.67 -37.18
C ASN A 873 -10.93 6.83 -36.22
N TYR A 874 -10.85 8.10 -36.68
CA TYR A 874 -10.37 9.20 -35.82
C TYR A 874 -11.17 9.40 -34.54
N GLN A 875 -12.45 8.98 -34.51
CA GLN A 875 -13.25 8.98 -33.28
C GLN A 875 -12.67 8.09 -32.18
N ASN A 876 -11.84 7.11 -32.55
CA ASN A 876 -11.09 6.24 -31.65
C ASN A 876 -9.88 6.94 -31.01
N LEU A 877 -9.49 8.15 -31.47
CA LEU A 877 -8.34 8.86 -30.91
C LEU A 877 -8.44 9.05 -29.39
N LYS A 878 -9.67 9.22 -28.86
CA LYS A 878 -9.96 9.27 -27.41
C LYS A 878 -9.59 8.00 -26.63
N ASN A 879 -9.37 6.88 -27.30
CA ASN A 879 -8.95 5.60 -26.72
C ASN A 879 -7.50 5.25 -27.07
N THR A 880 -6.89 5.92 -28.06
CA THR A 880 -5.50 5.67 -28.46
C THR A 880 -4.51 6.44 -27.58
N THR A 881 -3.28 5.93 -27.46
CA THR A 881 -2.24 6.55 -26.63
C THR A 881 -0.85 5.99 -26.95
N ASN A 882 0.22 6.76 -26.71
CA ASN A 882 1.60 6.27 -26.65
C ASN A 882 2.22 6.30 -25.24
N VAL A 883 1.43 6.69 -24.23
CA VAL A 883 1.86 6.83 -22.82
C VAL A 883 0.97 6.04 -21.86
N ASN A 884 0.19 5.10 -22.39
CA ASN A 884 -0.76 4.27 -21.64
C ASN A 884 -1.82 5.10 -20.86
N VAL A 885 -2.22 6.25 -21.41
CA VAL A 885 -3.31 7.07 -20.90
C VAL A 885 -4.28 7.30 -22.04
N PRO A 886 -5.46 6.65 -22.06
CA PRO A 886 -6.41 6.75 -23.18
C PRO A 886 -6.69 8.20 -23.58
N GLY A 887 -6.61 8.48 -24.87
CA GLY A 887 -6.87 9.80 -25.43
C GLY A 887 -5.71 10.78 -25.34
N ARG A 888 -4.55 10.36 -24.81
CA ARG A 888 -3.37 11.22 -24.64
C ARG A 888 -2.17 10.69 -25.42
N TRP A 889 -1.55 11.60 -26.16
CA TRP A 889 -0.28 11.41 -26.86
C TRP A 889 0.76 12.39 -26.35
N ALA A 890 1.99 11.94 -26.09
CA ALA A 890 3.09 12.76 -25.61
C ALA A 890 4.34 12.60 -26.46
N PHE A 891 4.98 13.71 -26.82
CA PHE A 891 6.14 13.72 -27.71
C PHE A 891 7.26 14.61 -27.15
N ILE A 892 8.50 14.21 -27.44
CA ILE A 892 9.69 15.01 -27.14
C ILE A 892 9.94 15.92 -28.34
N ALA A 893 9.93 17.24 -28.10
CA ALA A 893 10.20 18.25 -29.12
C ALA A 893 11.65 18.78 -29.08
N GLY A 894 12.40 18.53 -28.01
CA GLY A 894 13.74 19.11 -27.84
C GLY A 894 14.76 18.10 -27.35
N ASN A 895 15.51 17.50 -28.28
CA ASN A 895 16.95 17.26 -28.12
C ASN A 895 17.60 16.98 -29.49
N GLY A 896 18.73 17.64 -29.77
CA GLY A 896 19.57 17.27 -30.90
C GLY A 896 20.15 15.88 -30.66
N SER A 897 20.03 14.99 -31.64
CA SER A 897 20.52 13.60 -31.66
C SER A 897 19.60 12.53 -31.05
N VAL A 898 18.48 12.23 -31.70
CA VAL A 898 17.96 10.85 -31.80
C VAL A 898 17.44 10.60 -33.22
N THR A 899 17.98 9.55 -33.85
CA THR A 899 17.63 9.05 -35.19
C THR A 899 16.30 8.28 -35.12
N THR A 900 15.31 8.74 -35.87
CA THR A 900 14.01 8.09 -36.09
C THR A 900 14.16 6.90 -37.04
N THR A 901 13.74 5.70 -36.61
CA THR A 901 13.51 4.57 -37.53
C THR A 901 12.02 4.53 -37.85
N THR A 902 11.67 4.92 -39.08
CA THR A 902 10.35 4.82 -39.72
C THR A 902 9.79 3.40 -39.66
N THR A 903 8.56 3.24 -39.15
CA THR A 903 7.77 2.01 -39.27
C THR A 903 6.69 2.19 -40.33
N THR A 904 6.83 1.47 -41.44
CA THR A 904 5.86 1.40 -42.53
C THR A 904 4.62 0.60 -42.11
N THR A 905 3.45 1.11 -42.49
CA THR A 905 2.10 0.57 -42.27
C THR A 905 1.88 -0.84 -42.82
N VAL A 906 1.21 -1.70 -42.05
CA VAL A 906 0.41 -2.83 -42.55
C VAL A 906 -0.98 -2.75 -41.94
N SER A 907 -2.01 -2.68 -42.80
CA SER A 907 -3.42 -2.77 -42.44
C SER A 907 -3.74 -4.18 -41.92
N THR A 908 -4.43 -4.28 -40.77
CA THR A 908 -5.21 -5.48 -40.43
C THR A 908 -6.48 -5.12 -39.66
N THR A 909 -7.60 -5.43 -40.30
CA THR A 909 -8.83 -5.95 -39.69
C THR A 909 -8.61 -6.58 -38.32
N THR A 910 -9.40 -6.14 -37.33
CA THR A 910 -9.72 -6.79 -36.04
C THR A 910 -8.96 -8.08 -35.72
N THR A 911 -7.78 -7.94 -35.10
CA THR A 911 -7.12 -8.96 -34.27
C THR A 911 -6.33 -8.25 -33.17
N ALA A 912 -6.21 -8.89 -31.99
CA ALA A 912 -5.58 -8.36 -30.78
C ALA A 912 -4.21 -7.71 -31.03
N GLN A 913 -3.80 -6.75 -30.18
CA GLN A 913 -2.49 -6.08 -30.29
C GLN A 913 -1.34 -7.07 -29.96
N PRO A 914 -0.19 -7.01 -30.66
CA PRO A 914 0.98 -7.82 -30.37
C PRO A 914 1.65 -7.40 -29.04
N TRP A 915 2.26 -8.36 -28.36
CA TRP A 915 2.95 -8.12 -27.09
C TRP A 915 4.17 -7.21 -27.28
N THR A 916 4.41 -6.38 -26.26
CA THR A 916 5.54 -5.45 -26.24
C THR A 916 6.53 -5.87 -25.18
N ALA A 917 7.81 -5.98 -25.55
CA ALA A 917 8.84 -6.44 -24.65
C ALA A 917 9.09 -5.48 -23.46
N PRO A 918 9.52 -6.00 -22.29
CA PRO A 918 9.86 -5.18 -21.13
C PRO A 918 10.95 -4.14 -21.40
N ALA A 919 10.77 -2.91 -20.88
CA ALA A 919 11.69 -1.79 -21.12
C ALA A 919 13.14 -2.03 -20.66
N ILE A 920 13.35 -2.95 -19.70
CA ILE A 920 14.68 -3.31 -19.22
C ILE A 920 15.50 -4.11 -20.24
N PHE A 921 14.86 -4.70 -21.27
CA PHE A 921 15.55 -5.49 -22.28
C PHE A 921 16.29 -4.58 -23.26
N TYR A 922 17.45 -5.04 -23.71
CA TYR A 922 18.13 -4.50 -24.89
C TYR A 922 17.30 -4.82 -26.13
N PRO A 923 17.34 -3.97 -27.18
CA PRO A 923 16.58 -4.21 -28.41
C PRO A 923 16.83 -5.62 -28.94
N PHE A 924 15.76 -6.33 -29.29
CA PHE A 924 15.83 -7.65 -29.90
C PHE A 924 14.75 -7.83 -30.97
N GLY A 925 14.89 -8.89 -31.76
CA GLY A 925 13.93 -9.24 -32.81
C GLY A 925 14.29 -8.68 -34.19
N SER A 926 13.40 -8.87 -35.15
CA SER A 926 13.62 -8.49 -36.56
C SER A 926 13.91 -7.00 -36.75
N ALA A 927 13.28 -6.13 -35.93
CA ALA A 927 13.52 -4.68 -35.94
C ALA A 927 14.92 -4.30 -35.45
N ALA A 928 15.52 -5.10 -34.56
CA ALA A 928 16.91 -4.96 -34.11
C ALA A 928 17.92 -5.59 -35.10
N ARG A 929 17.43 -6.20 -36.20
CA ARG A 929 18.20 -6.96 -37.21
C ARG A 929 18.88 -8.19 -36.63
N ASP A 930 18.28 -8.79 -35.61
CA ASP A 930 18.81 -9.98 -34.98
C ASP A 930 18.72 -11.22 -35.89
N ALA A 931 19.62 -12.17 -35.67
CA ALA A 931 19.44 -13.51 -36.20
C ALA A 931 18.30 -14.21 -35.45
N GLU A 932 17.21 -14.54 -36.16
CA GLU A 932 16.05 -15.23 -35.61
C GLU A 932 16.16 -16.75 -35.79
N ARG A 933 15.78 -17.49 -34.75
CA ARG A 933 15.68 -18.95 -34.76
C ARG A 933 14.40 -19.40 -34.08
N LEU A 934 13.69 -20.30 -34.77
CA LEU A 934 12.59 -21.07 -34.19
C LEU A 934 13.17 -22.21 -33.36
N ILE A 935 12.59 -22.41 -32.18
CA ILE A 935 12.90 -23.55 -31.32
C ILE A 935 12.08 -24.73 -31.84
N SER A 936 12.76 -25.70 -32.47
CA SER A 936 12.14 -26.91 -33.01
C SER A 936 13.08 -28.11 -32.84
N GLY A 937 12.69 -29.05 -31.99
CA GLY A 937 13.39 -30.30 -31.76
C GLY A 937 14.38 -30.26 -30.60
N ASP A 938 14.50 -31.42 -29.96
CA ASP A 938 15.29 -31.67 -28.76
C ASP A 938 16.78 -31.35 -29.00
N GLU A 939 17.43 -30.71 -28.03
CA GLU A 939 18.91 -30.61 -27.90
C GLU A 939 19.65 -29.69 -28.92
N ALA A 940 18.97 -28.74 -29.55
CA ALA A 940 19.59 -27.86 -30.55
C ALA A 940 20.39 -26.66 -29.97
N TYR A 941 21.48 -26.29 -30.66
CA TYR A 941 22.35 -25.16 -30.33
C TYR A 941 22.85 -24.45 -31.60
N GLU A 942 23.22 -23.18 -31.48
CA GLU A 942 23.88 -22.42 -32.54
C GLU A 942 25.27 -21.96 -32.13
N SER A 943 26.29 -22.32 -32.92
CA SER A 943 27.65 -21.82 -32.75
C SER A 943 27.77 -20.44 -33.37
N VAL A 944 28.12 -19.44 -32.56
CA VAL A 944 28.27 -18.04 -32.98
C VAL A 944 29.72 -17.62 -32.89
N ALA A 945 30.30 -17.23 -34.02
CA ALA A 945 31.63 -16.61 -34.06
C ALA A 945 31.57 -15.16 -33.55
N LEU A 946 32.43 -14.80 -32.60
CA LEU A 946 32.47 -13.46 -32.02
C LEU A 946 33.30 -12.53 -32.91
N SER A 947 32.71 -11.38 -33.26
CA SER A 947 33.37 -10.30 -34.02
C SER A 947 34.46 -9.59 -33.21
N THR A 948 34.43 -9.70 -31.89
CA THR A 948 35.49 -9.27 -30.97
C THR A 948 35.65 -10.36 -29.91
N PRO A 949 36.89 -10.76 -29.56
CA PRO A 949 37.10 -11.76 -28.53
C PRO A 949 36.49 -11.32 -27.19
N TYR A 950 35.78 -12.23 -26.53
CA TYR A 950 35.18 -11.99 -25.22
C TYR A 950 35.99 -12.71 -24.15
N THR A 951 36.43 -11.98 -23.13
CA THR A 951 37.11 -12.56 -21.98
C THR A 951 36.09 -12.95 -20.90
N PHE A 952 36.09 -14.20 -20.48
CA PHE A 952 35.30 -14.72 -19.37
C PHE A 952 36.23 -15.35 -18.35
N PHE A 953 36.30 -14.75 -17.16
CA PHE A 953 37.17 -15.11 -16.03
C PHE A 953 38.62 -15.43 -16.44
N GLY A 954 39.23 -14.54 -17.22
CA GLY A 954 40.62 -14.63 -17.66
C GLY A 954 40.87 -15.54 -18.87
N ARG A 955 39.85 -16.24 -19.37
CA ARG A 955 39.91 -17.00 -20.63
C ARG A 955 39.27 -16.19 -21.75
N THR A 956 39.89 -16.20 -22.93
CA THR A 956 39.39 -15.41 -24.06
C THR A 956 38.81 -16.32 -25.12
N TYR A 957 37.58 -16.02 -25.52
CA TYR A 957 36.77 -16.81 -26.43
C TYR A 957 36.54 -16.06 -27.74
N ASN A 958 36.63 -16.79 -28.86
CA ASN A 958 36.34 -16.27 -30.20
C ASN A 958 35.00 -16.78 -30.74
N SER A 959 34.32 -17.64 -29.98
CA SER A 959 33.01 -18.20 -30.30
C SER A 959 32.28 -18.54 -29.01
N LEU A 960 30.96 -18.66 -29.10
CA LEU A 960 30.10 -19.22 -28.05
C LEU A 960 29.03 -20.10 -28.69
N TYR A 961 28.30 -20.84 -27.87
CA TYR A 961 27.15 -21.63 -28.28
C TYR A 961 25.91 -21.13 -27.53
N VAL A 962 24.89 -20.75 -28.29
CA VAL A 962 23.56 -20.38 -27.75
C VAL A 962 22.69 -21.62 -27.80
N HIS A 963 22.25 -22.09 -26.63
CA HIS A 963 21.39 -23.25 -26.48
C HIS A 963 19.93 -22.83 -26.43
N TYR A 964 19.04 -23.72 -26.88
CA TYR A 964 17.59 -23.44 -26.89
C TYR A 964 17.06 -23.36 -25.45
N ASN A 965 17.67 -24.11 -24.53
CA ASN A 965 17.27 -24.25 -23.13
C ASN A 965 17.84 -23.12 -22.24
N GLY A 966 18.12 -21.97 -22.85
CA GLY A 966 18.55 -20.75 -22.16
C GLY A 966 19.97 -20.77 -21.58
N LEU A 967 20.85 -21.60 -22.12
CA LEU A 967 22.28 -21.71 -21.76
C LEU A 967 23.20 -21.05 -22.80
N ILE A 968 24.30 -20.46 -22.35
CA ILE A 968 25.40 -19.95 -23.19
C ILE A 968 26.70 -20.65 -22.77
N THR A 969 27.31 -21.46 -23.63
CA THR A 969 28.61 -22.12 -23.35
C THR A 969 29.71 -21.59 -24.27
N PHE A 970 30.98 -21.75 -23.88
CA PHE A 970 32.09 -21.14 -24.61
C PHE A 970 33.04 -22.12 -25.31
N ASN A 971 33.28 -23.31 -24.76
CA ASN A 971 34.23 -24.27 -25.35
C ASN A 971 33.53 -25.33 -26.22
N GLN A 972 32.48 -25.94 -25.72
CA GLN A 972 31.72 -26.97 -26.44
C GLN A 972 30.21 -26.88 -26.18
N PRO A 973 29.36 -27.41 -27.08
CA PRO A 973 27.96 -27.61 -26.79
C PRO A 973 27.78 -28.70 -25.72
N GLN A 974 26.82 -28.51 -24.80
CA GLN A 974 26.52 -29.43 -23.70
C GLN A 974 25.14 -30.09 -23.93
N PRO A 975 24.97 -31.42 -23.70
CA PRO A 975 23.69 -32.09 -23.88
C PRO A 975 22.66 -31.71 -22.81
N ALA A 976 21.41 -31.58 -23.25
CA ALA A 976 20.24 -31.09 -22.52
C ALA A 976 19.52 -32.21 -21.75
N SER A 977 20.03 -32.53 -20.56
CA SER A 977 19.12 -32.94 -19.50
C SER A 977 18.98 -31.71 -18.62
N GLY A 978 17.77 -31.23 -18.34
CA GLY A 978 17.53 -30.12 -17.41
C GLY A 978 18.26 -30.25 -16.05
N PRO A 979 18.08 -29.31 -15.10
CA PRO A 979 18.95 -29.17 -13.91
C PRO A 979 18.95 -30.32 -12.88
N TYR A 980 18.51 -31.53 -13.24
CA TYR A 980 18.81 -32.79 -12.55
C TYR A 980 20.31 -33.04 -12.28
N TYR A 981 21.19 -32.24 -12.87
CA TYR A 981 22.62 -32.19 -12.54
C TYR A 981 23.02 -30.78 -12.13
N TYR A 982 23.30 -30.63 -10.82
CA TYR A 982 23.94 -29.47 -10.19
C TYR A 982 24.86 -28.69 -11.14
N VAL A 983 24.69 -27.35 -11.18
CA VAL A 983 25.55 -26.36 -11.88
C VAL A 983 27.05 -26.63 -11.71
N THR A 984 27.44 -27.34 -10.65
CA THR A 984 28.80 -27.83 -10.40
C THR A 984 29.22 -28.95 -11.36
N ARG A 985 29.36 -28.64 -12.66
CA ARG A 985 30.20 -29.42 -13.57
C ARG A 985 31.36 -28.53 -14.00
N GLY A 986 32.45 -28.61 -13.25
CA GLY A 986 33.70 -27.90 -13.52
C GLY A 986 34.43 -28.30 -14.81
N ALA A 987 33.74 -28.63 -15.90
CA ALA A 987 34.31 -28.99 -17.19
C ALA A 987 34.05 -27.96 -18.31
N GLU A 988 33.17 -26.96 -18.09
CA GLU A 988 32.78 -25.97 -19.11
C GLU A 988 32.64 -24.57 -18.49
N ASP A 989 32.90 -23.52 -19.27
CA ASP A 989 32.58 -22.13 -18.90
C ASP A 989 31.19 -21.83 -19.47
N PHE A 990 30.25 -21.35 -18.64
CA PHE A 990 28.90 -21.03 -19.10
C PHE A 990 28.21 -19.91 -18.33
N ILE A 991 27.24 -19.28 -19.00
CA ILE A 991 26.28 -18.36 -18.43
C ILE A 991 24.88 -18.96 -18.67
N ALA A 992 24.08 -19.06 -17.62
CA ALA A 992 22.71 -19.56 -17.67
C ALA A 992 21.74 -18.42 -17.33
N PRO A 993 21.33 -17.59 -18.31
CA PRO A 993 20.24 -16.64 -18.09
C PRO A 993 18.98 -17.29 -17.49
N LEU A 994 18.60 -18.47 -18.00
CA LEU A 994 17.61 -19.35 -17.40
C LEU A 994 17.75 -20.77 -17.99
N TRP A 995 18.15 -21.75 -17.19
CA TRP A 995 18.41 -23.12 -17.65
C TRP A 995 17.33 -24.10 -17.18
N SER A 996 16.54 -24.62 -18.13
CA SER A 996 15.51 -25.66 -17.93
C SER A 996 15.12 -26.27 -19.28
N ASP A 997 14.43 -27.42 -19.28
CA ASP A 997 13.85 -28.05 -20.49
C ASP A 997 12.59 -27.32 -20.95
N LEU A 998 12.77 -26.06 -21.34
CA LEU A 998 11.68 -25.22 -21.85
C LEU A 998 11.16 -25.71 -23.22
N ASP A 999 11.96 -26.48 -23.95
CA ASP A 999 11.62 -27.10 -25.23
C ASP A 999 10.70 -28.32 -25.09
N ASP A 1000 10.79 -29.07 -23.99
CA ASP A 1000 9.96 -30.27 -23.72
C ASP A 1000 8.53 -29.93 -23.25
N MET A 1001 8.26 -28.67 -22.94
CA MET A 1001 6.95 -28.24 -22.43
C MET A 1001 5.85 -28.21 -23.51
N GLY A 1002 6.21 -28.43 -24.78
CA GLY A 1002 5.28 -28.31 -25.92
C GLY A 1002 4.90 -26.85 -26.23
N TRP A 1003 5.69 -25.90 -25.73
CA TRP A 1003 5.48 -24.47 -25.93
C TRP A 1003 6.13 -24.01 -27.23
N MET A 1004 5.54 -23.01 -27.88
CA MET A 1004 6.20 -22.35 -29.01
C MET A 1004 7.29 -21.43 -28.48
N GLY A 1005 8.52 -21.62 -28.98
CA GLY A 1005 9.69 -20.84 -28.55
C GLY A 1005 10.44 -20.20 -29.72
N LYS A 1006 11.01 -19.02 -29.47
CA LYS A 1006 12.00 -18.38 -30.35
C LYS A 1006 13.14 -17.81 -29.53
N TYR A 1007 14.30 -17.69 -30.16
CA TYR A 1007 15.33 -16.80 -29.65
C TYR A 1007 15.93 -15.95 -30.77
N TRP A 1008 16.46 -14.81 -30.35
CA TRP A 1008 17.13 -13.84 -31.21
C TRP A 1008 18.48 -13.50 -30.61
N TYR A 1009 19.49 -13.34 -31.46
CA TYR A 1009 20.78 -12.82 -31.02
C TYR A 1009 21.40 -11.83 -32.02
N GLN A 1010 22.20 -10.91 -31.50
CA GLN A 1010 22.96 -9.96 -32.30
C GLN A 1010 24.23 -9.46 -31.61
N GLN A 1011 25.23 -9.12 -32.43
CA GLN A 1011 26.47 -8.47 -32.01
C GLN A 1011 26.50 -7.00 -32.44
N TYR A 1012 26.97 -6.16 -31.53
CA TYR A 1012 27.10 -4.72 -31.73
C TYR A 1012 28.54 -4.31 -31.48
N THR A 1013 29.09 -3.51 -32.39
CA THR A 1013 30.42 -2.86 -32.27
C THR A 1013 30.34 -1.34 -32.38
N SER A 1014 29.14 -0.79 -32.58
CA SER A 1014 28.85 0.65 -32.63
C SER A 1014 27.36 0.89 -32.36
N GLY A 1015 26.97 2.15 -32.09
CA GLY A 1015 25.57 2.56 -31.96
C GLY A 1015 25.03 2.69 -30.54
N SER A 1016 23.71 2.86 -30.43
CA SER A 1016 23.02 3.15 -29.17
C SER A 1016 23.11 2.02 -28.14
N VAL A 1017 23.22 0.77 -28.60
CA VAL A 1017 23.39 -0.41 -27.72
C VAL A 1017 24.70 -0.34 -26.92
N LEU A 1018 25.82 0.05 -27.54
CA LEU A 1018 27.09 0.25 -26.83
C LEU A 1018 27.02 1.43 -25.87
N THR A 1019 26.30 2.49 -26.26
CA THR A 1019 26.10 3.67 -25.41
C THR A 1019 25.33 3.29 -24.15
N ARG A 1020 24.23 2.55 -24.30
CA ARG A 1020 23.44 2.01 -23.18
C ARG A 1020 24.27 1.08 -22.30
N ALA A 1021 25.00 0.12 -22.89
CA ALA A 1021 25.87 -0.78 -22.14
C ALA A 1021 26.98 -0.04 -21.36
N THR A 1022 27.56 0.99 -21.96
CA THR A 1022 28.55 1.85 -21.30
C THR A 1022 27.93 2.59 -20.12
N GLN A 1023 26.73 3.15 -20.29
CA GLN A 1023 26.02 3.85 -19.22
C GLN A 1023 25.63 2.90 -18.09
N ASP A 1024 25.03 1.75 -18.42
CA ASP A 1024 24.63 0.72 -17.46
C ASP A 1024 25.82 0.25 -16.62
N ILE A 1025 26.93 -0.14 -17.27
CA ILE A 1025 28.12 -0.61 -16.55
C ILE A 1025 28.76 0.50 -15.71
N ASN A 1026 28.87 1.73 -16.22
CA ASN A 1026 29.40 2.84 -15.41
C ASN A 1026 28.48 3.25 -14.26
N TRP A 1027 27.17 3.01 -14.37
CA TRP A 1027 26.24 3.23 -13.28
C TRP A 1027 26.44 2.20 -12.16
N TYR A 1028 26.56 0.91 -12.52
CA TYR A 1028 26.72 -0.18 -11.56
C TYR A 1028 28.15 -0.30 -11.02
N PHE A 1029 29.15 0.06 -11.83
CA PHE A 1029 30.58 -0.06 -11.54
C PHE A 1029 31.31 1.29 -11.78
N PRO A 1030 30.94 2.38 -11.09
CA PRO A 1030 31.38 3.75 -11.39
C PRO A 1030 32.87 4.01 -11.20
N GLN A 1031 33.59 3.08 -10.58
CA GLN A 1031 35.02 3.20 -10.31
C GLN A 1031 35.90 2.67 -11.45
N MET A 1032 35.31 2.08 -12.49
CA MET A 1032 36.04 1.38 -13.55
C MET A 1032 36.31 2.23 -14.79
N ASN A 1033 35.65 3.39 -14.95
CA ASN A 1033 35.74 4.23 -16.16
C ASN A 1033 35.62 3.41 -17.44
N PHE A 1034 34.56 2.60 -17.51
CA PHE A 1034 34.36 1.63 -18.56
C PHE A 1034 33.85 2.28 -19.86
N THR A 1035 34.17 1.70 -21.01
CA THR A 1035 33.55 2.05 -22.30
C THR A 1035 33.37 0.76 -23.08
N ALA A 1036 32.13 0.45 -23.45
CA ALA A 1036 31.83 -0.74 -24.23
C ALA A 1036 32.36 -0.55 -25.66
N SER A 1037 33.15 -1.52 -26.12
CA SER A 1037 33.59 -1.65 -27.52
C SER A 1037 32.84 -2.77 -28.26
N TRP A 1038 32.18 -3.68 -27.52
CA TRP A 1038 31.44 -4.80 -28.07
C TRP A 1038 30.31 -5.23 -27.13
N VAL A 1039 29.14 -5.56 -27.68
CA VAL A 1039 27.99 -6.09 -26.95
C VAL A 1039 27.36 -7.24 -27.74
N PHE A 1040 27.08 -8.36 -27.10
CA PHE A 1040 26.25 -9.44 -27.63
C PHE A 1040 24.96 -9.53 -26.84
N VAL A 1041 23.82 -9.50 -27.51
CA VAL A 1041 22.49 -9.62 -26.91
C VAL A 1041 21.88 -10.91 -27.40
N VAL A 1042 21.29 -11.70 -26.50
CA VAL A 1042 20.47 -12.88 -26.82
C VAL A 1042 19.21 -12.89 -25.97
N THR A 1043 18.05 -13.09 -26.59
CA THR A 1043 16.74 -13.11 -25.93
C THR A 1043 16.00 -14.37 -26.29
N TRP A 1044 15.48 -15.09 -25.28
CA TRP A 1044 14.61 -16.24 -25.43
C TRP A 1044 13.18 -15.86 -25.07
N ASP A 1045 12.22 -16.40 -25.80
CA ASP A 1045 10.81 -16.14 -25.63
C ASP A 1045 9.98 -17.40 -25.93
N PHE A 1046 9.28 -17.88 -24.91
CA PHE A 1046 8.44 -19.08 -24.96
C PHE A 1046 7.01 -18.72 -24.60
N VAL A 1047 6.04 -19.27 -25.34
CA VAL A 1047 4.61 -19.11 -25.06
C VAL A 1047 3.91 -20.46 -25.12
N ALA A 1048 3.09 -20.76 -24.11
CA ALA A 1048 2.34 -22.00 -23.93
C ALA A 1048 1.20 -22.16 -24.94
N THR A 1049 1.55 -22.29 -26.21
CA THR A 1049 0.62 -22.42 -27.34
C THR A 1049 1.28 -23.13 -28.51
N SER A 1050 0.47 -23.70 -29.40
CA SER A 1050 0.87 -24.18 -30.73
C SER A 1050 0.35 -23.28 -31.86
N ASP A 1051 -0.37 -22.21 -31.51
CA ASP A 1051 -0.89 -21.20 -32.42
C ASP A 1051 0.07 -19.99 -32.52
N VAL A 1052 0.55 -19.73 -33.74
CA VAL A 1052 1.44 -18.60 -34.06
C VAL A 1052 0.84 -17.26 -33.66
N ASN A 1053 -0.47 -17.08 -33.77
CA ASN A 1053 -1.10 -15.83 -33.35
C ASN A 1053 -1.04 -15.67 -31.84
N SER A 1054 -1.40 -16.70 -31.09
CA SER A 1054 -1.28 -16.70 -29.63
C SER A 1054 0.15 -16.44 -29.15
N PHE A 1055 1.15 -16.92 -29.89
CA PHE A 1055 2.58 -16.65 -29.64
C PHE A 1055 2.92 -15.16 -29.88
N ILE A 1056 2.52 -14.59 -31.03
CA ILE A 1056 2.79 -13.17 -31.38
C ILE A 1056 2.12 -12.18 -30.40
N HIS A 1057 0.98 -12.58 -29.83
CA HIS A 1057 0.20 -11.75 -28.92
C HIS A 1057 0.47 -12.03 -27.45
N HIS A 1058 1.35 -12.98 -27.10
CA HIS A 1058 1.53 -13.52 -25.75
C HIS A 1058 0.20 -13.73 -25.00
N SER A 1059 -0.81 -14.27 -25.68
CA SER A 1059 -2.15 -14.44 -25.12
C SER A 1059 -2.29 -15.71 -24.27
N ALA A 1060 -1.17 -16.37 -23.97
CA ALA A 1060 -1.05 -17.54 -23.10
C ALA A 1060 0.16 -17.38 -22.17
N GLN A 1061 0.40 -18.34 -21.28
CA GLN A 1061 1.53 -18.30 -20.35
C GLN A 1061 2.86 -18.13 -21.11
N ALA A 1062 3.70 -17.21 -20.64
CA ALA A 1062 4.88 -16.74 -21.34
C ALA A 1062 6.12 -16.75 -20.45
N ILE A 1063 7.28 -17.08 -21.02
CA ILE A 1063 8.59 -16.99 -20.40
C ILE A 1063 9.54 -16.28 -21.34
N THR A 1064 9.94 -15.05 -20.99
CA THR A 1064 10.84 -14.20 -21.75
C THR A 1064 12.01 -13.76 -20.87
N PHE A 1065 13.23 -14.00 -21.33
CA PHE A 1065 14.47 -13.63 -20.61
C PHE A 1065 15.61 -13.31 -21.59
N GLN A 1066 16.61 -12.56 -21.15
CA GLN A 1066 17.69 -12.06 -22.01
C GLN A 1066 19.06 -12.13 -21.33
N GLY A 1067 20.08 -12.57 -22.07
CA GLY A 1067 21.48 -12.49 -21.71
C GLY A 1067 22.21 -11.42 -22.54
N VAL A 1068 23.07 -10.63 -21.89
CA VAL A 1068 23.85 -9.57 -22.56
C VAL A 1068 25.32 -9.67 -22.16
N LEU A 1069 26.23 -9.91 -23.10
CA LEU A 1069 27.67 -9.95 -22.86
C LEU A 1069 28.28 -8.63 -23.35
N ILE A 1070 29.13 -8.01 -22.55
CA ILE A 1070 29.65 -6.65 -22.79
C ILE A 1070 31.18 -6.69 -22.64
N SER A 1071 31.91 -6.15 -23.61
CA SER A 1071 33.37 -6.03 -23.58
C SER A 1071 33.80 -4.60 -23.88
N GLY A 1072 34.78 -4.11 -23.12
CA GLY A 1072 35.51 -2.87 -23.37
C GLY A 1072 36.98 -3.12 -23.72
N GLY A 1073 37.29 -4.32 -24.24
CA GLY A 1073 38.66 -4.79 -24.48
C GLY A 1073 39.25 -5.46 -23.25
N ASN A 1074 39.76 -4.66 -22.30
CA ASN A 1074 40.45 -5.19 -21.10
C ASN A 1074 39.51 -5.61 -19.97
N LEU A 1075 38.25 -5.15 -20.02
CA LEU A 1075 37.21 -5.47 -19.05
C LEU A 1075 36.02 -6.08 -19.77
N SER A 1076 35.42 -7.08 -19.16
CA SER A 1076 34.22 -7.74 -19.63
C SER A 1076 33.18 -7.82 -18.51
N PHE A 1077 31.92 -7.81 -18.90
CA PHE A 1077 30.76 -7.88 -18.04
C PHE A 1077 29.67 -8.70 -18.74
N PHE A 1078 28.72 -9.20 -17.96
CA PHE A 1078 27.48 -9.73 -18.52
C PHE A 1078 26.28 -9.38 -17.66
N LEU A 1079 25.13 -9.23 -18.31
CA LEU A 1079 23.84 -8.94 -17.70
C LEU A 1079 22.86 -10.07 -17.98
N ILE A 1080 21.92 -10.28 -17.06
CA ILE A 1080 20.77 -11.16 -17.22
C ILE A 1080 19.51 -10.33 -16.94
N HIS A 1081 18.51 -10.42 -17.81
CA HIS A 1081 17.22 -9.73 -17.68
C HIS A 1081 16.03 -10.70 -17.69
N TYR A 1082 15.03 -10.43 -16.87
CA TYR A 1082 13.80 -11.23 -16.75
C TYR A 1082 12.55 -10.40 -17.09
N GLY A 1083 11.72 -10.92 -18.00
CA GLY A 1083 10.46 -10.33 -18.41
C GLY A 1083 9.26 -11.02 -17.77
N ASP A 1084 8.25 -11.34 -18.57
CA ASP A 1084 7.18 -12.23 -18.12
C ASP A 1084 7.76 -13.64 -17.96
N CYS A 1085 7.57 -14.24 -16.79
CA CYS A 1085 8.10 -15.55 -16.45
C CYS A 1085 6.97 -16.34 -15.80
N ALA A 1086 6.27 -17.15 -16.60
CA ALA A 1086 5.23 -18.04 -16.12
C ALA A 1086 5.81 -19.13 -15.21
N ILE A 1087 4.95 -19.70 -14.38
CA ILE A 1087 5.30 -20.84 -13.53
C ILE A 1087 5.59 -22.05 -14.41
N ILE A 1088 6.69 -22.74 -14.12
CA ILE A 1088 6.98 -24.06 -14.66
C ILE A 1088 7.13 -25.07 -13.52
N TYR A 1089 6.81 -26.33 -13.77
CA TYR A 1089 6.83 -27.39 -12.75
C TYR A 1089 8.18 -28.10 -12.67
N ASP A 1090 9.01 -27.93 -13.69
CA ASP A 1090 10.35 -28.50 -13.74
C ASP A 1090 11.37 -27.66 -12.98
N GLN A 1091 12.48 -28.29 -12.64
CA GLN A 1091 13.60 -27.59 -12.04
C GLN A 1091 14.16 -26.58 -13.06
N VAL A 1092 14.49 -25.40 -12.56
CA VAL A 1092 15.08 -24.29 -13.33
C VAL A 1092 16.22 -23.74 -12.50
N GLU A 1093 17.26 -23.24 -13.14
CA GLU A 1093 18.36 -22.54 -12.46
C GLU A 1093 18.90 -21.40 -13.32
N ALA A 1094 19.37 -20.31 -12.70
CA ALA A 1094 19.99 -19.19 -13.40
C ALA A 1094 21.26 -18.72 -12.70
N GLY A 1095 22.25 -18.27 -13.47
CA GLY A 1095 23.57 -17.93 -12.94
C GLY A 1095 24.71 -18.10 -13.94
N TYR A 1096 25.89 -18.48 -13.44
CA TYR A 1096 27.06 -18.81 -14.24
C TYR A 1096 28.00 -19.76 -13.49
N ASP A 1097 28.83 -20.49 -14.23
CA ASP A 1097 29.94 -21.29 -13.70
C ASP A 1097 31.14 -21.24 -14.66
N THR A 1098 32.31 -21.56 -14.12
CA THR A 1098 33.56 -21.68 -14.85
C THR A 1098 34.13 -23.09 -14.74
N ILE A 1099 35.04 -23.44 -15.65
CA ILE A 1099 35.83 -24.68 -15.59
C ILE A 1099 36.51 -24.77 -14.21
N ASN A 1100 36.34 -25.93 -13.58
CA ASN A 1100 36.69 -26.30 -12.20
C ASN A 1100 35.90 -25.58 -11.09
N SER A 1101 34.82 -24.88 -11.45
CA SER A 1101 33.93 -24.12 -10.58
C SER A 1101 34.63 -23.13 -9.65
N ILE A 1102 35.75 -22.57 -10.12
CA ILE A 1102 36.57 -21.59 -9.39
C ILE A 1102 35.79 -20.29 -9.18
N HIS A 1103 34.96 -19.93 -10.17
CA HIS A 1103 34.04 -18.81 -10.12
C HIS A 1103 32.65 -19.29 -10.56
N HIS A 1104 31.68 -19.29 -9.64
CA HIS A 1104 30.29 -19.64 -9.90
C HIS A 1104 29.34 -18.76 -9.09
N PHE A 1105 28.11 -18.61 -9.58
CA PHE A 1105 27.04 -17.90 -8.88
C PHE A 1105 25.67 -18.43 -9.32
N VAL A 1106 24.75 -18.61 -8.38
CA VAL A 1106 23.35 -18.97 -8.64
C VAL A 1106 22.47 -17.81 -8.19
N ILE A 1107 21.55 -17.37 -9.04
CA ILE A 1107 20.61 -16.28 -8.75
C ILE A 1107 19.62 -16.74 -7.66
N PRO A 1108 19.49 -16.02 -6.52
CA PRO A 1108 18.56 -16.39 -5.47
C PRO A 1108 17.11 -16.49 -5.96
N GLY A 1109 16.44 -17.58 -5.60
CA GLY A 1109 15.05 -17.85 -5.99
C GLY A 1109 14.88 -18.35 -7.43
N SER A 1110 15.97 -18.62 -8.16
CA SER A 1110 15.91 -19.21 -9.50
C SER A 1110 15.89 -20.73 -9.52
N ASN A 1111 15.98 -21.42 -8.38
CA ASN A 1111 16.18 -22.88 -8.29
C ASN A 1111 14.87 -23.71 -8.28
N VAL A 1112 13.72 -23.04 -8.36
CA VAL A 1112 12.39 -23.66 -8.33
C VAL A 1112 11.50 -22.98 -9.38
N GLY A 1113 10.87 -23.77 -10.27
CA GLY A 1113 10.02 -23.23 -11.34
C GLY A 1113 8.79 -22.43 -10.86
N TYR A 1114 8.31 -22.67 -9.64
CA TYR A 1114 7.23 -21.89 -9.01
C TYR A 1114 7.61 -20.45 -8.66
N SER A 1115 8.89 -20.17 -8.42
CA SER A 1115 9.38 -18.83 -8.06
C SER A 1115 9.85 -18.02 -9.27
N LEU A 1116 9.79 -18.59 -10.49
CA LEU A 1116 10.16 -17.92 -11.74
C LEU A 1116 9.49 -16.54 -11.92
N PRO A 1117 8.18 -16.36 -11.62
CA PRO A 1117 7.53 -15.05 -11.75
C PRO A 1117 8.15 -13.95 -10.88
N ASN A 1118 8.91 -14.31 -9.85
CA ASN A 1118 9.56 -13.35 -8.95
C ASN A 1118 10.87 -12.81 -9.51
N LEU A 1119 11.50 -13.49 -10.49
CA LEU A 1119 12.81 -13.07 -11.02
C LEU A 1119 12.76 -11.68 -11.67
N LYS A 1120 11.61 -11.27 -12.22
CA LYS A 1120 11.38 -9.91 -12.73
C LYS A 1120 11.44 -8.82 -11.65
N ASN A 1121 11.42 -9.20 -10.37
CA ASN A 1121 11.49 -8.30 -9.22
C ASN A 1121 12.84 -8.36 -8.47
N THR A 1122 13.75 -9.28 -8.83
CA THR A 1122 15.05 -9.44 -8.14
C THR A 1122 16.17 -8.67 -8.85
N SER A 1123 17.25 -8.33 -8.12
CA SER A 1123 18.41 -7.62 -8.67
C SER A 1123 19.61 -7.60 -7.72
N ASN A 1124 20.84 -7.56 -8.25
CA ASN A 1124 22.06 -7.19 -7.51
C ASN A 1124 22.53 -5.74 -7.77
N VAL A 1125 21.83 -5.02 -8.65
CA VAL A 1125 22.16 -3.63 -9.06
C VAL A 1125 21.01 -2.65 -8.82
N ASN A 1126 19.99 -3.07 -8.05
CA ASN A 1126 18.82 -2.27 -7.71
C ASN A 1126 17.98 -1.82 -8.93
N VAL A 1127 17.91 -2.68 -9.95
CA VAL A 1127 17.01 -2.51 -11.11
C VAL A 1127 16.17 -3.80 -11.21
N PRO A 1128 14.86 -3.75 -10.93
CA PRO A 1128 14.01 -4.95 -10.94
C PRO A 1128 14.17 -5.77 -12.22
N GLY A 1129 14.41 -7.07 -12.06
CA GLY A 1129 14.55 -8.00 -13.18
C GLY A 1129 15.92 -7.98 -13.84
N ARG A 1130 16.93 -7.28 -13.28
CA ARG A 1130 18.27 -7.14 -13.86
C ARG A 1130 19.37 -7.57 -12.89
N TRP A 1131 20.25 -8.43 -13.40
CA TRP A 1131 21.47 -8.88 -12.73
C TRP A 1131 22.70 -8.52 -13.55
N ALA A 1132 23.77 -8.04 -12.92
CA ALA A 1132 25.00 -7.62 -13.58
C ALA A 1132 26.25 -8.22 -12.93
N PHE A 1133 27.17 -8.74 -13.74
CA PHE A 1133 28.38 -9.42 -13.29
C PHE A 1133 29.60 -8.97 -14.08
N MET A 1134 30.79 -9.07 -13.47
CA MET A 1134 32.07 -8.78 -14.11
C MET A 1134 32.72 -10.09 -14.57
N GLY A 1135 33.19 -10.13 -15.82
CA GLY A 1135 33.83 -11.28 -16.45
C GLY A 1135 35.35 -11.15 -16.63
N GLY A 1136 35.98 -10.06 -16.18
CA GLY A 1136 37.43 -9.82 -16.33
C GLY A 1136 38.31 -10.43 -15.22
N SER A 1137 39.61 -10.55 -15.46
CA SER A 1137 40.61 -11.02 -14.47
C SER A 1137 41.39 -9.86 -13.86
N GLU A 1138 41.12 -9.47 -12.60
CA GLU A 1138 42.11 -8.78 -11.79
C GLU A 1138 42.12 -9.25 -10.33
N ASN A 1139 43.32 -9.55 -9.84
CA ASN A 1139 43.66 -9.86 -8.46
C ASN A 1139 43.64 -8.62 -7.55
N VAL A 1140 42.73 -7.67 -7.79
CA VAL A 1140 42.45 -6.57 -6.87
C VAL A 1140 41.21 -6.94 -6.09
N VAL A 1141 41.42 -7.50 -4.90
CA VAL A 1141 40.33 -7.77 -3.97
C VAL A 1141 39.96 -6.44 -3.30
N GLY A 1142 38.84 -5.86 -3.72
CA GLY A 1142 38.21 -4.76 -2.99
C GLY A 1142 37.66 -5.29 -1.68
N LEU A 1143 38.41 -5.12 -0.58
CA LEU A 1143 37.99 -5.56 0.74
C LEU A 1143 37.27 -4.41 1.46
N GLN A 1144 35.94 -4.47 1.53
CA GLN A 1144 35.14 -3.59 2.38
C GLN A 1144 34.87 -4.29 3.71
N MET A 1145 35.46 -3.77 4.79
CA MET A 1145 35.30 -4.31 6.14
C MET A 1145 34.48 -3.34 6.99
N ARG A 1146 33.44 -3.84 7.67
CA ARG A 1146 32.77 -3.10 8.74
C ARG A 1146 33.39 -3.54 10.06
N LEU A 1147 34.12 -2.62 10.70
CA LEU A 1147 34.84 -2.89 11.94
C LEU A 1147 34.15 -2.16 13.09
N GLN A 1148 33.86 -2.88 14.18
CA GLN A 1148 33.55 -2.26 15.48
C GLN A 1148 34.86 -2.12 16.24
N SER A 1149 35.24 -0.88 16.55
CA SER A 1149 36.49 -0.53 17.22
C SER A 1149 36.21 0.40 18.39
N PHE A 1150 36.88 0.15 19.52
CA PHE A 1150 36.87 1.07 20.67
C PHE A 1150 37.81 2.27 20.48
N SER A 1151 38.70 2.21 19.47
CA SER A 1151 39.60 3.30 19.07
C SER A 1151 39.06 4.05 17.85
N ASP A 1152 39.34 5.37 17.74
CA ASP A 1152 38.85 6.19 16.62
C ASP A 1152 39.73 6.02 15.36
N LEU A 1153 39.26 5.16 14.46
CA LEU A 1153 39.96 4.80 13.22
C LEU A 1153 40.05 5.94 12.19
N THR A 1154 39.54 7.14 12.49
CA THR A 1154 39.82 8.35 11.70
C THR A 1154 41.19 8.96 12.02
N LYS A 1155 41.84 8.54 13.11
CA LYS A 1155 43.20 8.97 13.48
C LYS A 1155 44.26 8.10 12.79
N LYS A 1156 45.30 8.75 12.26
CA LYS A 1156 46.32 8.12 11.41
C LYS A 1156 47.09 6.99 12.11
N GLU A 1157 47.49 7.19 13.35
CA GLU A 1157 48.28 6.20 14.12
C GLU A 1157 47.47 4.93 14.43
N ASP A 1158 46.18 5.09 14.73
CA ASP A 1158 45.27 3.99 15.02
C ASP A 1158 44.97 3.15 13.76
N ILE A 1159 44.76 3.81 12.61
CA ILE A 1159 44.48 3.10 11.35
C ILE A 1159 45.72 2.43 10.76
N GLU A 1160 46.91 3.03 10.87
CA GLU A 1160 48.16 2.41 10.42
C GLU A 1160 48.46 1.15 11.24
N THR A 1161 48.20 1.18 12.54
CA THR A 1161 48.33 0.01 13.43
C THR A 1161 47.37 -1.11 13.02
N VAL A 1162 46.11 -0.79 12.74
CA VAL A 1162 45.10 -1.78 12.31
C VAL A 1162 45.43 -2.36 10.93
N LEU A 1163 45.87 -1.55 9.97
CA LEU A 1163 46.28 -2.02 8.64
C LEU A 1163 47.51 -2.93 8.71
N GLN A 1164 48.46 -2.64 9.59
CA GLN A 1164 49.65 -3.47 9.77
C GLN A 1164 49.32 -4.82 10.41
N GLN A 1165 48.37 -4.87 11.35
CA GLN A 1165 47.88 -6.12 11.95
C GLN A 1165 47.10 -6.98 10.96
N ILE A 1166 46.23 -6.36 10.15
CA ILE A 1166 45.54 -7.06 9.07
C ILE A 1166 46.55 -7.64 8.08
N LYS A 1167 47.61 -6.88 7.72
CA LYS A 1167 48.66 -7.37 6.80
C LYS A 1167 49.38 -8.57 7.39
N GLN A 1168 49.75 -8.49 8.66
CA GLN A 1168 50.52 -9.53 9.31
C GLN A 1168 49.73 -10.84 9.39
N GLU A 1169 48.44 -10.78 9.71
CA GLU A 1169 47.63 -11.99 9.73
C GLU A 1169 47.39 -12.56 8.33
N LEU A 1170 47.23 -11.70 7.31
CA LEU A 1170 47.14 -12.16 5.93
C LEU A 1170 48.42 -12.91 5.51
N VAL A 1171 49.59 -12.41 5.90
CA VAL A 1171 50.89 -13.07 5.65
C VAL A 1171 51.06 -14.37 6.45
N ASN A 1172 50.60 -14.40 7.70
CA ASN A 1172 50.60 -15.62 8.53
C ASN A 1172 49.69 -16.72 7.95
N ARG A 1173 48.74 -16.34 7.10
CA ARG A 1173 47.84 -17.24 6.37
C ARG A 1173 48.22 -17.36 4.89
N GLU A 1174 49.52 -17.39 4.63
CA GLU A 1174 50.15 -17.76 3.36
C GLU A 1174 50.05 -16.72 2.23
N LEU A 1175 49.56 -15.50 2.50
CA LEU A 1175 49.65 -14.39 1.55
C LEU A 1175 51.10 -13.86 1.48
N SER A 1176 51.60 -13.47 0.30
CA SER A 1176 52.98 -12.98 0.15
C SER A 1176 53.24 -11.73 0.99
N SER A 1177 54.39 -11.68 1.67
CA SER A 1177 54.83 -10.50 2.44
C SER A 1177 55.07 -9.26 1.57
N SER A 1178 55.21 -9.44 0.25
CA SER A 1178 55.34 -8.39 -0.75
C SER A 1178 54.04 -7.63 -1.07
N VAL A 1179 52.89 -8.03 -0.50
CA VAL A 1179 51.60 -7.38 -0.73
C VAL A 1179 51.56 -5.98 -0.09
N GLU A 1180 51.14 -4.96 -0.86
CA GLU A 1180 50.87 -3.61 -0.36
C GLU A 1180 49.38 -3.45 -0.03
N MET A 1181 49.08 -2.96 1.18
CA MET A 1181 47.73 -2.52 1.54
C MET A 1181 47.64 -1.00 1.55
N LYS A 1182 46.64 -0.46 0.85
CA LYS A 1182 46.37 0.98 0.76
C LYS A 1182 44.93 1.25 1.15
N LEU A 1183 44.73 2.19 2.06
CA LEU A 1183 43.41 2.61 2.51
C LEU A 1183 42.72 3.44 1.42
N ARG A 1184 41.54 3.01 0.97
CA ARG A 1184 40.77 3.71 -0.06
C ARG A 1184 39.79 4.73 0.50
N LYS A 1185 39.02 4.37 1.55
CA LYS A 1185 38.00 5.23 2.17
C LYS A 1185 37.67 4.76 3.58
N ILE A 1186 37.45 5.69 4.51
CA ILE A 1186 36.88 5.43 5.84
C ILE A 1186 35.59 6.22 5.97
N LYS A 1187 34.53 5.55 6.43
CA LYS A 1187 33.25 6.18 6.77
C LYS A 1187 32.89 5.79 8.20
N LYS A 1188 32.97 6.76 9.11
CA LYS A 1188 32.43 6.61 10.46
C LYS A 1188 30.91 6.67 10.36
N THR A 1189 30.24 5.54 10.52
CA THR A 1189 28.78 5.49 10.61
C THR A 1189 28.41 5.68 12.07
N GLN A 1190 27.61 6.70 12.38
CA GLN A 1190 26.90 6.77 13.67
C GLN A 1190 26.06 5.49 13.78
N PRO A 1191 26.04 4.84 14.96
CA PRO A 1191 25.38 3.55 15.15
C PRO A 1191 23.92 3.57 14.71
#